data_AF-A0A918GFE3-F1
#
_entry.id   AF-A0A918GFE3-F1
#
_cell.length_a   1.000
_cell.length_b   1.000
_cell.length_c   1.000
_cell.angle_alpha   90.00
_cell.angle_beta   90.00
_cell.angle_gamma   90.00
#
_symmetry.space_group_name_H-M   'P 1'
#
loop_
_entity.id
_entity.type
_entity.pdbx_description
1 polymer ?
#
loop_
_entity_poly.entity_id
_entity_poly.type
_entity_poly.pdbx_seq_one_letter_code
_entity_poly.pdbx_strand_id
1 'polypeptide(L)'
;MNDPAKTMTRVVTVNTAGETIGSAVTTGEITSAVPVGDGAIGGRGHALVHIDMAGRTKTLATTDGVPFGIRPTANGHVAFLDHQDKSAAHAKLWRGQGKPSVIVSGELGNFDLRQGVEGRVFLTGEPSAAHLKDTGVTRIDAPVNTDVSTLGRLAVDPVLTPGVRRGLTRVKDAGQNFTKSSPGPEGTTEGAPDTMGGEQPTTVTSTATATQAKLTQSVAEPTAAGGSTSISPALTGASNSPRLKADSRAHDPVDTDRWCSVPRNDVNSQALQPTPNQVEWAVDMAVRGELRSNRITQGGWRNQTGLGTIDPQGLFPRPSLTGGGRIPANVLLGVMAQESNLWQSEPGVVPGQMGSPLAAYAGFYGHKGDDPAAYWKINWAKSDCGYGVGQVTDGMRLAGHEKEGETALPVATQRAIALDYSVNVAASLYILADKWNEVHQPTQKITVNNDDSARPENWFAALWNYNLGFNPRSAESANGNWGLGWYNNPANPMYPPSRSAFMNTDIDPLASKNAAHPQDWPYEEKVLGWAAWSMDTGYSYATSGRQDWPGESGFSSAGFRPAYWNGTVAPVNMQGSAKYNRAHATPSRDTFCNAKNNCNSARPPDCPDAACYAQYWWHESNATWKSDCATSCGFENIKYQTLSAEPGRGTRLQYGTPICAADSNNGLPAGALIVNSMPDNTNTYSSCGTTSNDNGSFQFTFNSDGSVGPGLGQYEAKGDLYQIGGGYNGHFWYAHTRSAAHLGGDNGVLTVNGTWTLDQNLNSWARVLVHLPDTGAHTQQAHYTIHGVAGGDRERYLNTHYGANTWVELGVYHFTGTPKVELTNTTADGTADDDVAYTSVAFQKLPGKPKHMVVTMGDSYTSGEGAGSYSPESDRDHGKRTWNACRRSANSWGRKLLLPGYSTPLGSLSDSHTTSVDFQSVTCSGATTSQLTTGDPNSWGWMGNYHEKTQVDSGVLSPDTTLVMLTIGGNDGGNFTNAVKNCYVIGVCDRKDYTGKIDQAVTDTETVIDEISNAAPNAQIVLMGYPHIVGESQCWAGDFDTLNYLADYTRDKQKAKVDELKRSGTKVAFADPIPAFKGHGLCDSDEWINGVVAGPNGDGDFHDGDPANQAPCIPKPGQNICLSLESFHPKNAGTTGYAQVMGQALADIGYKGS
;
A
#
# COMPACT_ATOMS: atom_id res chain seq x y z
N MET A 1 12.36 10.71 28.21
CA MET A 1 12.88 9.54 27.45
C MET A 1 14.39 9.61 27.49
N ASN A 2 15.07 8.45 27.47
CA ASN A 2 16.54 8.27 27.49
C ASN A 2 17.18 8.30 28.88
N ASP A 3 17.29 7.13 29.51
CA ASP A 3 18.26 6.87 30.58
C ASP A 3 19.67 6.90 29.94
N PRO A 4 20.52 7.90 30.27
CA PRO A 4 21.81 8.14 29.62
C PRO A 4 22.82 7.00 29.77
N ALA A 5 22.64 6.14 30.76
CA ALA A 5 23.57 5.04 31.07
C ALA A 5 23.44 3.83 30.11
N LYS A 6 22.55 3.90 29.12
CA LYS A 6 22.17 2.75 28.26
C LYS A 6 22.21 3.05 26.75
N THR A 7 22.98 4.04 26.28
CA THR A 7 23.15 4.24 24.82
C THR A 7 23.76 2.99 24.20
N MET A 8 22.92 2.20 23.55
CA MET A 8 23.28 0.94 22.92
C MET A 8 22.76 0.95 21.49
N THR A 9 23.56 0.47 20.56
CA THR A 9 23.10 0.16 19.22
C THR A 9 22.73 -1.31 19.15
N ARG A 10 21.50 -1.58 18.71
CA ARG A 10 21.10 -2.92 18.30
C ARG A 10 21.36 -3.08 16.80
N VAL A 11 22.09 -4.12 16.44
CA VAL A 11 22.28 -4.54 15.06
C VAL A 11 21.47 -5.81 14.85
N VAL A 12 20.46 -5.72 13.98
CA VAL A 12 19.65 -6.87 13.56
C VAL A 12 20.08 -7.25 12.16
N THR A 13 20.53 -8.50 11.98
CA THR A 13 20.85 -9.04 10.67
C THR A 13 19.64 -9.80 10.13
N VAL A 14 19.17 -9.36 8.98
CA VAL A 14 18.03 -9.96 8.28
C VAL A 14 18.54 -10.57 6.98
N ASN A 15 18.15 -11.81 6.68
CA ASN A 15 18.48 -12.42 5.38
C ASN A 15 17.49 -11.96 4.29
N THR A 16 17.68 -12.44 3.06
CA THR A 16 16.82 -12.06 1.91
C THR A 16 15.38 -12.57 2.01
N ALA A 17 15.08 -13.49 2.93
CA ALA A 17 13.73 -13.98 3.21
C ALA A 17 13.05 -13.24 4.38
N GLY A 18 13.68 -12.19 4.92
CA GLY A 18 13.13 -11.42 6.05
C GLY A 18 13.40 -12.07 7.42
N GLU A 19 14.22 -13.11 7.48
CA GLU A 19 14.57 -13.81 8.72
C GLU A 19 15.60 -13.04 9.54
N THR A 20 15.30 -12.81 10.81
CA THR A 20 16.31 -12.37 11.77
C THR A 20 17.26 -13.54 12.06
N ILE A 21 18.41 -13.55 11.39
CA ILE A 21 19.45 -14.58 11.57
C ILE A 21 20.49 -14.21 12.63
N GLY A 22 20.44 -12.97 13.14
CA GLY A 22 21.31 -12.50 14.22
C GLY A 22 20.81 -11.20 14.81
N SER A 23 20.98 -11.04 16.13
CA SER A 23 20.71 -9.79 16.83
C SER A 23 21.79 -9.59 17.88
N ALA A 24 22.44 -8.44 17.84
CA ALA A 24 23.52 -8.08 18.74
C ALA A 24 23.25 -6.69 19.31
N VAL A 25 23.54 -6.50 20.60
CA VAL A 25 23.44 -5.19 21.26
C VAL A 25 24.82 -4.80 21.74
N THR A 26 25.31 -3.65 21.28
CA THR A 26 26.61 -3.10 21.65
C THR A 26 26.47 -1.71 22.26
N THR A 27 27.37 -1.35 23.16
CA THR A 27 27.47 0.02 23.71
C THR A 27 27.95 1.01 22.65
N GLY A 28 27.44 2.24 22.71
CA GLY A 28 27.80 3.33 21.81
C GLY A 28 27.02 3.32 20.49
N GLU A 29 27.28 4.32 19.66
CA GLU A 29 26.64 4.56 18.38
C GLU A 29 27.38 3.81 17.25
N ILE A 30 26.70 2.83 16.63
CA ILE A 30 27.19 2.13 15.44
C ILE A 30 26.42 2.62 14.23
N THR A 31 27.14 2.98 13.17
CA THR A 31 26.54 3.46 11.92
C THR A 31 26.98 2.60 10.73
N SER A 32 26.21 2.65 9.63
CA SER A 32 26.50 1.92 8.39
C SER A 32 26.79 0.42 8.58
N ALA A 33 26.12 -0.22 9.55
CA ALA A 33 26.34 -1.62 9.85
C ALA A 33 25.96 -2.52 8.67
N VAL A 34 26.83 -3.45 8.32
CA VAL A 34 26.63 -4.42 7.24
C VAL A 34 26.94 -5.84 7.71
N PRO A 35 26.16 -6.84 7.29
CA PRO A 35 26.34 -8.21 7.77
C PRO A 35 27.61 -8.86 7.18
N VAL A 36 28.25 -9.70 8.00
CA VAL A 36 29.34 -10.60 7.62
C VAL A 36 29.12 -11.99 8.24
N GLY A 37 29.89 -13.00 7.84
CA GLY A 37 29.61 -14.39 8.21
C GLY A 37 29.51 -14.70 9.71
N ASP A 38 30.21 -13.93 10.55
CA ASP A 38 30.27 -14.12 12.01
C ASP A 38 29.71 -12.94 12.83
N GLY A 39 28.96 -12.03 12.18
CA GLY A 39 28.38 -10.87 12.85
C GLY A 39 28.12 -9.72 11.88
N ALA A 40 28.54 -8.52 12.26
CA ALA A 40 28.44 -7.32 11.42
C ALA A 40 29.73 -6.49 11.47
N ILE A 41 29.92 -5.65 10.46
CA ILE A 41 30.94 -4.61 10.43
C ILE A 41 30.24 -3.27 10.38
N GLY A 42 30.67 -2.32 11.20
CA GLY A 42 30.09 -0.98 11.24
C GLY A 42 31.12 0.10 11.53
N GLY A 43 30.70 1.34 11.45
CA GLY A 43 31.46 2.49 11.92
C GLY A 43 31.17 2.77 13.38
N ARG A 44 32.23 3.05 14.15
CA ARG A 44 32.15 3.58 15.52
C ARG A 44 33.21 4.67 15.66
N GLY A 45 32.78 5.92 15.75
CA GLY A 45 33.72 7.04 15.68
C GLY A 45 34.62 6.94 14.45
N HIS A 46 35.92 7.16 14.64
CA HIS A 46 36.95 7.04 13.59
C HIS A 46 37.53 5.61 13.48
N ALA A 47 36.70 4.60 13.75
CA ALA A 47 37.08 3.20 13.66
C ALA A 47 36.09 2.38 12.84
N LEU A 48 36.63 1.49 12.02
CA LEU A 48 35.90 0.36 11.49
C LEU A 48 35.91 -0.74 12.56
N VAL A 49 34.73 -1.19 12.98
CA VAL A 49 34.58 -2.20 14.05
C VAL A 49 33.84 -3.43 13.54
N HIS A 50 34.26 -4.59 14.02
CA HIS A 50 33.50 -5.83 13.93
C HIS A 50 32.66 -5.98 15.20
N ILE A 51 31.42 -6.42 15.04
CA ILE A 51 30.46 -6.68 16.09
C ILE A 51 30.08 -8.15 15.93
N ASP A 52 30.47 -8.98 16.88
CA ASP A 52 30.11 -10.39 16.83
C ASP A 52 28.63 -10.61 17.21
N MET A 53 28.14 -11.83 17.03
CA MET A 53 26.76 -12.20 17.38
C MET A 53 26.41 -12.03 18.88
N ALA A 54 27.41 -11.85 19.76
CA ALA A 54 27.21 -11.57 21.19
C ALA A 54 27.25 -10.06 21.52
N GLY A 55 27.41 -9.18 20.53
CA GLY A 55 27.52 -7.73 20.72
C GLY A 55 28.90 -7.26 21.17
N ARG A 56 29.92 -8.11 21.17
CA ARG A 56 31.30 -7.71 21.49
C ARG A 56 31.89 -7.00 20.29
N THR A 57 32.48 -5.83 20.54
CA THR A 57 33.12 -5.01 19.51
C THR A 57 34.62 -5.23 19.45
N LYS A 58 35.17 -5.35 18.24
CA LYS A 58 36.60 -5.39 17.95
C LYS A 58 36.95 -4.34 16.90
N THR A 59 37.84 -3.42 17.22
CA THR A 59 38.38 -2.48 16.23
C THR A 59 39.19 -3.23 15.17
N LEU A 60 38.80 -3.07 13.91
CA LEU A 60 39.47 -3.63 12.74
C LEU A 60 40.53 -2.67 12.19
N ALA A 61 40.20 -1.39 12.11
CA ALA A 61 41.08 -0.35 11.62
C ALA A 61 40.68 1.04 12.12
N THR A 62 41.67 1.91 12.28
CA THR A 62 41.49 3.35 12.45
C THR A 62 41.33 4.00 11.06
N THR A 63 40.34 4.87 10.93
CA THR A 63 40.00 5.63 9.72
C THR A 63 40.30 7.12 9.93
N ASP A 64 40.24 7.93 8.87
CA ASP A 64 40.60 9.34 9.02
C ASP A 64 39.41 10.21 9.52
N GLY A 65 38.19 9.76 9.23
CA GLY A 65 36.89 10.23 9.74
C GLY A 65 35.95 9.04 9.97
N VAL A 66 34.66 9.26 10.21
CA VAL A 66 33.70 8.16 10.46
C VAL A 66 33.48 7.35 9.17
N PRO A 67 33.69 6.03 9.17
CA PRO A 67 33.45 5.23 7.97
C PRO A 67 31.95 5.10 7.69
N PHE A 68 31.57 5.31 6.44
CA PHE A 68 30.19 5.17 5.94
C PHE A 68 30.20 4.42 4.60
N GLY A 69 29.03 4.03 4.08
CA GLY A 69 28.95 3.28 2.82
C GLY A 69 29.79 2.00 2.84
N ILE A 70 29.79 1.29 3.97
CA ILE A 70 30.64 0.11 4.21
C ILE A 70 30.16 -1.05 3.35
N ARG A 71 31.08 -1.75 2.66
CA ARG A 71 30.83 -2.85 1.72
C ARG A 71 31.86 -3.98 1.88
N PRO A 72 31.46 -5.15 2.38
CA PRO A 72 32.32 -6.32 2.43
C PRO A 72 32.63 -6.88 1.03
N THR A 73 33.85 -7.36 0.84
CA THR A 73 34.28 -8.01 -0.41
C THR A 73 34.41 -9.53 -0.24
N ALA A 74 34.46 -10.27 -1.35
CA ALA A 74 34.59 -11.74 -1.36
C ALA A 74 35.82 -12.28 -0.61
N ASN A 75 36.89 -11.48 -0.50
CA ASN A 75 38.16 -11.89 0.10
C ASN A 75 38.28 -11.51 1.59
N GLY A 76 37.17 -11.16 2.25
CA GLY A 76 37.18 -10.67 3.63
C GLY A 76 37.78 -9.28 3.79
N HIS A 77 38.06 -8.57 2.69
CA HIS A 77 38.39 -7.15 2.73
C HIS A 77 37.11 -6.31 2.88
N VAL A 78 37.26 -5.08 3.34
CA VAL A 78 36.13 -4.15 3.50
C VAL A 78 36.44 -2.85 2.76
N ALA A 79 35.59 -2.51 1.80
CA ALA A 79 35.59 -1.20 1.17
C ALA A 79 34.65 -0.27 1.94
N PHE A 80 35.03 0.99 2.14
CA PHE A 80 34.19 1.97 2.82
C PHE A 80 34.58 3.38 2.38
N LEU A 81 33.70 4.34 2.63
CA LEU A 81 33.94 5.76 2.44
C LEU A 81 34.35 6.40 3.76
N ASP A 82 35.29 7.33 3.73
CA ASP A 82 35.52 8.28 4.81
C ASP A 82 35.87 9.67 4.26
N HIS A 83 35.88 10.68 5.13
CA HIS A 83 36.23 12.04 4.73
C HIS A 83 37.12 12.69 5.79
N GLN A 84 38.06 13.53 5.36
CA GLN A 84 39.00 14.23 6.26
C GLN A 84 38.67 15.71 6.45
N ASP A 85 37.95 16.30 5.50
CA ASP A 85 37.57 17.70 5.49
C ASP A 85 36.11 17.83 5.00
N LYS A 86 35.73 19.07 4.66
CA LYS A 86 34.34 19.46 4.34
C LYS A 86 33.88 18.99 2.96
N SER A 87 34.81 18.73 2.04
CA SER A 87 34.49 18.58 0.62
C SER A 87 35.17 17.37 -0.02
N ALA A 88 36.23 16.81 0.56
CA ALA A 88 36.95 15.67 0.01
C ALA A 88 36.55 14.37 0.71
N ALA A 89 36.20 13.35 -0.08
CA ALA A 89 35.95 11.99 0.37
C ALA A 89 36.95 11.01 -0.25
N HIS A 90 37.17 9.91 0.46
CA HIS A 90 37.99 8.78 0.00
C HIS A 90 37.18 7.49 0.08
N ALA A 91 37.26 6.65 -0.94
CA ALA A 91 36.99 5.22 -0.74
C ALA A 91 38.29 4.53 -0.33
N LYS A 92 38.21 3.71 0.72
CA LYS A 92 39.33 2.96 1.26
C LYS A 92 39.04 1.48 1.28
N LEU A 93 40.10 0.69 1.20
CA LEU A 93 40.06 -0.76 1.29
C LEU A 93 40.90 -1.22 2.50
N TRP A 94 40.26 -1.91 3.43
CA TRP A 94 40.92 -2.63 4.51
C TRP A 94 41.09 -4.10 4.12
N ARG A 95 42.35 -4.59 4.06
CA ARG A 95 42.68 -5.93 3.55
C ARG A 95 42.78 -7.00 4.65
N GLY A 96 41.98 -6.89 5.71
CA GLY A 96 42.02 -7.82 6.85
C GLY A 96 43.08 -7.53 7.90
N GLN A 97 44.06 -6.67 7.60
CA GLN A 97 45.14 -6.27 8.51
C GLN A 97 45.74 -4.92 8.12
N GLY A 98 46.35 -4.24 9.09
CA GLY A 98 47.05 -2.97 8.88
C GLY A 98 46.12 -1.78 8.58
N LYS A 99 46.72 -0.69 8.08
CA LYS A 99 46.01 0.56 7.76
C LYS A 99 45.22 0.42 6.45
N PRO A 100 43.98 0.92 6.35
CA PRO A 100 43.23 0.95 5.09
C PRO A 100 43.95 1.80 4.03
N SER A 101 43.97 1.31 2.79
CA SER A 101 44.56 2.01 1.64
C SER A 101 43.50 2.81 0.87
N VAL A 102 43.80 4.05 0.48
CA VAL A 102 42.94 4.84 -0.43
C VAL A 102 42.92 4.20 -1.80
N ILE A 103 41.72 3.94 -2.31
CA ILE A 103 41.47 3.37 -3.65
C ILE A 103 40.72 4.34 -4.56
N VAL A 104 40.02 5.33 -4.00
CA VAL A 104 39.31 6.38 -4.74
C VAL A 104 39.43 7.69 -3.96
N SER A 105 39.59 8.80 -4.67
CA SER A 105 39.54 10.16 -4.13
C SER A 105 38.59 11.01 -4.98
N GLY A 106 37.81 11.88 -4.34
CA GLY A 106 36.94 12.81 -5.04
C GLY A 106 36.22 13.74 -4.08
N GLU A 107 35.28 14.52 -4.60
CA GLU A 107 34.42 15.36 -3.78
C GLU A 107 33.36 14.52 -3.06
N LEU A 108 33.04 14.88 -1.82
CA LEU A 108 32.03 14.23 -0.99
C LEU A 108 30.66 14.31 -1.66
N GLY A 109 30.03 13.16 -1.86
CA GLY A 109 28.75 13.05 -2.57
C GLY A 109 28.86 12.91 -4.09
N ASN A 110 30.05 13.02 -4.70
CA ASN A 110 30.21 12.81 -6.15
C ASN A 110 30.43 11.33 -6.53
N PHE A 111 30.73 10.46 -5.57
CA PHE A 111 30.87 9.02 -5.79
C PHE A 111 30.42 8.22 -4.56
N ASP A 112 30.02 6.96 -4.78
CA ASP A 112 29.51 6.07 -3.72
C ASP A 112 29.83 4.59 -4.03
N LEU A 113 29.66 3.72 -3.03
CA LEU A 113 29.88 2.29 -3.12
C LEU A 113 28.56 1.50 -3.06
N ARG A 114 28.33 0.63 -4.04
CA ARG A 114 27.16 -0.27 -4.10
C ARG A 114 27.57 -1.72 -3.86
N GLN A 115 26.78 -2.45 -3.09
CA GLN A 115 26.99 -3.88 -2.84
C GLN A 115 26.44 -4.70 -4.01
N GLY A 116 27.24 -5.63 -4.52
CA GLY A 116 26.80 -6.71 -5.39
C GLY A 116 26.78 -8.06 -4.66
N VAL A 117 26.30 -9.10 -5.36
CA VAL A 117 26.33 -10.47 -4.84
C VAL A 117 27.75 -11.01 -4.74
N GLU A 118 27.93 -12.04 -3.90
CA GLU A 118 29.22 -12.72 -3.72
C GLU A 118 30.36 -11.78 -3.32
N GLY A 119 30.06 -10.71 -2.57
CA GLY A 119 31.06 -9.73 -2.14
C GLY A 119 31.66 -8.92 -3.28
N ARG A 120 30.93 -8.71 -4.38
CA ARG A 120 31.26 -7.70 -5.40
C ARG A 120 30.97 -6.31 -4.84
N VAL A 121 31.81 -5.35 -5.17
CA VAL A 121 31.60 -3.95 -4.80
C VAL A 121 31.73 -3.09 -6.05
N PHE A 122 30.79 -2.17 -6.24
CA PHE A 122 30.77 -1.27 -7.37
C PHE A 122 30.98 0.17 -6.94
N LEU A 123 31.76 0.91 -7.72
CA LEU A 123 31.94 2.35 -7.56
C LEU A 123 31.08 3.07 -8.58
N THR A 124 30.16 3.93 -8.13
CA THR A 124 29.34 4.81 -8.98
C THR A 124 29.78 6.27 -8.82
N GLY A 125 29.40 7.11 -9.78
CA GLY A 125 29.71 8.54 -9.80
C GLY A 125 31.04 8.92 -10.44
N GLU A 126 31.43 10.17 -10.20
CA GLU A 126 32.58 10.83 -10.85
C GLU A 126 33.66 11.20 -9.82
N PRO A 127 34.51 10.23 -9.42
CA PRO A 127 35.64 10.52 -8.57
C PRO A 127 36.72 11.30 -9.33
N SER A 128 37.52 12.09 -8.62
CA SER A 128 38.68 12.78 -9.20
C SER A 128 39.84 11.82 -9.53
N ALA A 129 39.98 10.71 -8.80
CA ALA A 129 40.96 9.67 -9.05
C ALA A 129 40.47 8.30 -8.54
N ALA A 130 40.78 7.22 -9.28
CA ALA A 130 40.43 5.85 -8.90
C ALA A 130 41.55 4.84 -9.25
N HIS A 131 41.97 4.05 -8.26
CA HIS A 131 42.97 2.99 -8.35
C HIS A 131 42.35 1.65 -7.95
N LEU A 132 41.67 1.00 -8.91
CA LEU A 132 40.78 -0.14 -8.64
C LEU A 132 41.37 -1.51 -8.98
N LYS A 133 42.59 -1.55 -9.51
CA LYS A 133 43.24 -2.83 -9.84
C LYS A 133 43.50 -3.62 -8.55
N ASP A 134 43.11 -4.90 -8.54
CA ASP A 134 43.31 -5.84 -7.41
C ASP A 134 42.67 -5.39 -6.08
N THR A 135 41.61 -4.57 -6.15
CA THR A 135 40.85 -4.11 -4.98
C THR A 135 39.56 -4.91 -4.75
N GLY A 136 39.03 -5.55 -5.79
CA GLY A 136 37.69 -6.16 -5.77
C GLY A 136 36.54 -5.15 -5.98
N VAL A 137 36.88 -3.88 -6.23
CA VAL A 137 35.92 -2.81 -6.55
C VAL A 137 35.94 -2.55 -8.05
N THR A 138 34.77 -2.56 -8.69
CA THR A 138 34.62 -2.31 -10.13
C THR A 138 33.93 -0.97 -10.35
N ARG A 139 34.51 -0.09 -11.19
CA ARG A 139 33.83 1.15 -11.57
C ARG A 139 32.68 0.85 -12.52
N ILE A 140 31.54 1.45 -12.24
CA ILE A 140 30.39 1.52 -13.13
C ILE A 140 30.22 2.97 -13.56
N ASP A 141 30.08 3.17 -14.86
CA ASP A 141 29.75 4.46 -15.45
C ASP A 141 28.25 4.73 -15.27
N ALA A 142 27.90 5.24 -14.09
CA ALA A 142 26.54 5.59 -13.68
C ALA A 142 26.58 6.71 -12.60
N PRO A 143 25.52 7.53 -12.47
CA PRO A 143 25.42 8.53 -11.41
C PRO A 143 25.61 7.96 -10.00
N VAL A 144 26.09 8.79 -9.08
CA VAL A 144 26.40 8.40 -7.68
C VAL A 144 25.21 7.77 -6.93
N ASN A 145 24.00 8.24 -7.20
CA ASN A 145 22.76 7.82 -6.52
C ASN A 145 22.01 6.69 -7.23
N THR A 146 22.64 6.04 -8.22
CA THR A 146 22.05 4.94 -8.98
C THR A 146 22.16 3.63 -8.20
N ASP A 147 21.07 2.86 -8.17
CA ASP A 147 21.13 1.47 -7.69
C ASP A 147 21.73 0.56 -8.75
N VAL A 148 22.43 -0.47 -8.32
CA VAL A 148 23.20 -1.34 -9.21
C VAL A 148 22.68 -2.76 -9.06
N SER A 149 22.45 -3.45 -10.18
CA SER A 149 22.03 -4.85 -10.14
C SER A 149 23.08 -5.71 -9.44
N THR A 150 22.65 -6.85 -8.90
CA THR A 150 23.51 -7.77 -8.13
C THR A 150 24.86 -8.09 -8.80
N LEU A 151 24.88 -8.21 -10.13
CA LEU A 151 26.08 -8.49 -10.93
C LEU A 151 26.74 -7.25 -11.54
N GLY A 152 26.24 -6.05 -11.27
CA GLY A 152 26.77 -4.79 -11.80
C GLY A 152 26.49 -4.56 -13.28
N ARG A 153 25.54 -5.30 -13.86
CA ARG A 153 25.24 -5.27 -15.30
C ARG A 153 24.26 -4.17 -15.67
N LEU A 154 23.46 -3.71 -14.71
CA LEU A 154 22.46 -2.66 -14.88
C LEU A 154 22.65 -1.62 -13.78
N ALA A 155 22.57 -0.36 -14.18
CA ALA A 155 22.53 0.80 -13.33
C ALA A 155 21.12 1.40 -13.42
N VAL A 156 20.35 1.33 -12.34
CA VAL A 156 18.93 1.69 -12.26
C VAL A 156 18.79 3.13 -11.78
N ASP A 157 18.35 4.03 -12.64
CA ASP A 157 18.05 5.40 -12.22
C ASP A 157 16.89 5.37 -11.21
N PRO A 158 16.93 6.21 -10.15
CA PRO A 158 15.79 6.33 -9.26
C PRO A 158 14.53 6.72 -10.02
N VAL A 159 13.39 6.24 -9.58
CA VAL A 159 12.15 6.39 -10.35
C VAL A 159 11.15 7.22 -9.58
N LEU A 160 10.78 8.35 -10.16
CA LEU A 160 9.59 9.09 -9.76
C LEU A 160 8.40 8.65 -10.60
N THR A 161 7.26 8.43 -9.95
CA THR A 161 6.00 8.10 -10.64
C THR A 161 5.57 9.28 -11.54
N PRO A 162 4.80 9.03 -12.61
CA PRO A 162 4.33 10.10 -13.50
C PRO A 162 3.48 11.16 -12.80
N GLY A 163 2.77 10.81 -11.72
CA GLY A 163 2.11 11.77 -10.82
C GLY A 163 3.10 12.76 -10.22
N VAL A 164 4.16 12.23 -9.57
CA VAL A 164 5.22 13.04 -8.95
C VAL A 164 5.97 13.86 -9.99
N ARG A 165 6.30 13.30 -11.16
CA ARG A 165 6.96 14.05 -12.25
C ARG A 165 6.08 15.20 -12.76
N ARG A 166 4.76 15.01 -12.88
CA ARG A 166 3.83 16.06 -13.31
C ARG A 166 3.67 17.13 -12.23
N GLY A 167 3.55 16.74 -10.96
CA GLY A 167 3.59 17.64 -9.81
C GLY A 167 4.86 18.50 -9.81
N LEU A 168 6.02 17.85 -9.90
CA LEU A 168 7.33 18.51 -10.01
C LEU A 168 7.46 19.39 -11.24
N THR A 169 6.94 18.97 -12.40
CA THR A 169 6.96 19.79 -13.63
C THR A 169 6.12 21.05 -13.48
N ARG A 170 4.98 20.98 -12.80
CA ARG A 170 4.11 22.14 -12.52
C ARG A 170 4.65 23.07 -11.45
N VAL A 171 5.44 22.57 -10.50
CA VAL A 171 6.14 23.40 -9.51
C VAL A 171 7.59 23.75 -9.91
N LYS A 172 8.08 23.25 -11.05
CA LYS A 172 9.44 23.49 -11.57
C LYS A 172 9.74 24.99 -11.72
N ASP A 173 8.71 25.75 -12.07
CA ASP A 173 8.76 27.20 -12.22
C ASP A 173 8.00 27.95 -11.11
N ALA A 174 7.49 27.24 -10.09
CA ALA A 174 6.89 27.86 -8.93
C ALA A 174 7.95 28.67 -8.17
N GLY A 175 7.78 29.99 -8.12
CA GLY A 175 8.76 30.91 -7.56
C GLY A 175 9.76 31.50 -8.57
N GLN A 176 9.79 31.04 -9.82
CA GLN A 176 10.60 31.70 -10.87
C GLN A 176 9.91 33.00 -11.33
N ASN A 177 10.66 34.10 -11.37
CA ASN A 177 10.23 35.46 -11.77
C ASN A 177 9.24 36.20 -10.84
N PHE A 178 9.03 35.73 -9.61
CA PHE A 178 8.25 36.48 -8.62
C PHE A 178 9.08 37.62 -8.02
N THR A 179 8.94 38.83 -8.57
CA THR A 179 9.54 40.04 -7.99
C THR A 179 8.59 40.77 -7.04
N LYS A 180 7.30 40.39 -7.00
CA LYS A 180 6.25 40.86 -6.06
C LYS A 180 5.15 39.81 -5.87
N SER A 181 4.47 39.82 -4.73
CA SER A 181 3.22 39.11 -4.47
C SER A 181 2.10 39.64 -5.39
N SER A 182 1.74 38.89 -6.43
CA SER A 182 0.61 39.23 -7.31
C SER A 182 -0.64 38.43 -6.93
N PRO A 183 -1.85 38.99 -7.09
CA PRO A 183 -3.10 38.24 -6.96
C PRO A 183 -3.08 37.05 -7.91
N GLY A 184 -3.66 35.92 -7.49
CA GLY A 184 -3.87 34.79 -8.40
C GLY A 184 -4.66 35.24 -9.63
N PRO A 185 -4.35 34.74 -10.84
CA PRO A 185 -5.16 35.06 -12.00
C PRO A 185 -6.59 34.57 -11.76
N GLU A 186 -7.56 35.48 -11.88
CA GLU A 186 -8.91 35.09 -12.26
C GLU A 186 -8.81 34.33 -13.58
N GLY A 187 -9.60 33.26 -13.70
CA GLY A 187 -9.50 32.29 -14.79
C GLY A 187 -9.34 32.93 -16.17
N THR A 188 -8.15 32.79 -16.75
CA THR A 188 -7.94 32.97 -18.18
C THR A 188 -7.31 31.70 -18.74
N THR A 189 -8.05 31.12 -19.68
CA THR A 189 -7.65 30.06 -20.59
C THR A 189 -6.39 30.46 -21.36
N GLU A 190 -5.23 29.97 -20.96
CA GLU A 190 -4.06 29.87 -21.84
C GLU A 190 -3.89 28.41 -22.30
N GLY A 191 -3.67 28.27 -23.61
CA GLY A 191 -3.92 27.08 -24.40
C GLY A 191 -3.18 25.82 -23.95
N ALA A 192 -3.88 24.70 -24.08
CA ALA A 192 -3.35 23.35 -23.94
C ALA A 192 -2.18 23.10 -24.92
N PRO A 193 -1.08 22.52 -24.45
CA PRO A 193 -0.29 21.59 -25.25
C PRO A 193 -0.89 20.18 -25.06
N ASP A 194 -1.31 19.62 -26.19
CA ASP A 194 -1.67 18.23 -26.50
C ASP A 194 -2.44 17.38 -25.47
N THR A 195 -3.69 17.17 -25.86
CA THR A 195 -4.55 16.03 -25.56
C THR A 195 -3.88 14.66 -25.71
N MET A 196 -4.29 13.76 -24.82
CA MET A 196 -4.23 12.29 -24.86
C MET A 196 -2.92 11.58 -24.46
N GLY A 197 -3.00 10.97 -23.28
CA GLY A 197 -2.34 9.72 -22.94
C GLY A 197 -2.94 9.26 -21.61
N GLY A 198 -3.53 8.06 -21.57
CA GLY A 198 -3.94 7.41 -20.32
C GLY A 198 -2.79 7.36 -19.32
N GLU A 199 -3.10 6.96 -18.08
CA GLU A 199 -2.16 6.82 -16.97
C GLU A 199 -0.85 6.17 -17.47
N GLN A 200 0.19 6.99 -17.67
CA GLN A 200 1.46 6.48 -18.17
C GLN A 200 2.01 5.56 -17.06
N PRO A 201 2.39 4.32 -17.36
CA PRO A 201 3.01 3.45 -16.38
C PRO A 201 4.30 4.11 -15.88
N THR A 202 4.59 3.94 -14.60
CA THR A 202 5.89 4.31 -14.05
C THR A 202 6.96 3.55 -14.85
N THR A 203 8.05 4.18 -15.26
CA THR A 203 9.09 3.51 -16.06
C THR A 203 10.42 3.55 -15.33
N VAL A 204 11.00 2.37 -15.09
CA VAL A 204 12.38 2.21 -14.66
C VAL A 204 13.24 2.28 -15.91
N THR A 205 14.19 3.20 -15.91
CA THR A 205 15.26 3.18 -16.92
C THR A 205 16.50 2.63 -16.26
N SER A 206 16.91 1.47 -16.74
CA SER A 206 18.20 0.86 -16.41
C SER A 206 19.19 1.14 -17.52
N THR A 207 20.43 1.43 -17.19
CA THR A 207 21.53 1.56 -18.15
C THR A 207 22.41 0.33 -18.05
N ALA A 208 22.56 -0.41 -19.16
CA ALA A 208 23.49 -1.52 -19.25
C ALA A 208 24.92 -1.00 -19.14
N THR A 209 25.61 -1.35 -18.07
CA THR A 209 26.86 -0.70 -17.64
C THR A 209 28.03 -0.93 -18.59
N ALA A 210 27.99 -2.02 -19.36
CA ALA A 210 29.02 -2.37 -20.33
C ALA A 210 28.83 -1.70 -21.72
N THR A 211 27.58 -1.46 -22.13
CA THR A 211 27.24 -1.00 -23.49
C THR A 211 26.64 0.41 -23.51
N GLN A 212 26.32 0.97 -22.35
CA GLN A 212 25.55 2.21 -22.18
C GLN A 212 24.16 2.16 -22.82
N ALA A 213 23.68 0.97 -23.18
CA ALA A 213 22.34 0.79 -23.72
C ALA A 213 21.31 1.02 -22.62
N LYS A 214 20.38 1.95 -22.86
CA LYS A 214 19.25 2.18 -21.96
C LYS A 214 18.18 1.12 -22.22
N LEU A 215 17.82 0.41 -21.16
CA LEU A 215 16.70 -0.49 -21.08
C LEU A 215 15.62 0.20 -20.26
N THR A 216 14.57 0.66 -20.92
CA THR A 216 13.40 1.18 -20.24
C THR A 216 12.42 0.04 -20.07
N GLN A 217 12.02 -0.20 -18.82
CA GLN A 217 10.99 -1.15 -18.45
C GLN A 217 9.86 -0.34 -17.81
N SER A 218 8.63 -0.61 -18.22
CA SER A 218 7.48 -0.14 -17.46
C SER A 218 7.47 -0.90 -16.13
N VAL A 219 7.55 -0.15 -15.04
CA VAL A 219 7.23 -0.59 -13.69
C VAL A 219 5.73 -0.75 -13.67
N ALA A 220 5.26 -1.99 -13.69
CA ALA A 220 4.04 -2.27 -12.94
C ALA A 220 4.32 -1.83 -11.49
N GLU A 221 3.42 -1.06 -10.86
CA GLU A 221 3.57 -0.74 -9.44
C GLU A 221 3.95 -2.01 -8.66
N PRO A 222 4.89 -1.93 -7.70
CA PRO A 222 5.63 -3.08 -7.25
C PRO A 222 4.73 -4.28 -6.98
N THR A 223 4.80 -5.27 -7.88
CA THR A 223 4.84 -6.67 -7.48
C THR A 223 5.91 -6.75 -6.41
N ALA A 224 5.53 -6.97 -5.15
CA ALA A 224 6.50 -7.36 -4.13
C ALA A 224 7.25 -8.58 -4.69
N ALA A 225 8.54 -8.39 -4.97
CA ALA A 225 9.37 -9.43 -5.55
C ALA A 225 9.25 -10.70 -4.70
N GLY A 226 9.03 -11.84 -5.35
CA GLY A 226 8.86 -13.14 -4.72
C GLY A 226 9.97 -13.42 -3.69
N GLY A 227 9.63 -13.24 -2.42
CA GLY A 227 10.43 -13.68 -1.30
C GLY A 227 10.16 -15.17 -1.11
N SER A 228 11.15 -16.01 -1.43
CA SER A 228 11.12 -17.40 -1.02
C SER A 228 10.97 -17.47 0.50
N THR A 229 9.82 -17.98 0.93
CA THR A 229 9.60 -18.88 2.08
C THR A 229 10.62 -18.85 3.22
N SER A 230 10.08 -18.60 4.44
CA SER A 230 10.63 -18.90 5.79
C SER A 230 11.60 -17.85 6.33
N ILE A 231 11.64 -17.35 7.59
CA ILE A 231 11.07 -17.34 8.97
C ILE A 231 11.75 -16.16 9.75
N SER A 232 11.04 -15.21 10.35
CA SER A 232 11.51 -14.64 11.64
C SER A 232 10.76 -15.36 12.76
N PRO A 233 11.41 -15.66 13.91
CA PRO A 233 10.99 -16.75 14.79
C PRO A 233 9.55 -16.59 15.26
N ALA A 234 8.75 -17.59 14.87
CA ALA A 234 7.45 -17.83 15.43
C ALA A 234 7.54 -17.77 16.96
N LEU A 235 6.70 -16.93 17.57
CA LEU A 235 6.26 -17.19 18.93
C LEU A 235 5.53 -18.52 18.87
N THR A 236 6.17 -19.60 19.32
CA THR A 236 5.45 -20.81 19.76
C THR A 236 4.72 -20.45 21.05
N GLY A 237 3.64 -19.68 20.91
CA GLY A 237 2.68 -19.38 21.96
C GLY A 237 1.66 -20.50 22.07
N ALA A 238 2.12 -21.76 22.21
CA ALA A 238 1.24 -22.80 22.73
C ALA A 238 1.09 -22.54 24.25
N SER A 239 0.15 -21.67 24.61
CA SER A 239 -0.35 -21.59 25.97
C SER A 239 -1.78 -22.13 25.95
N ASN A 240 -1.94 -23.34 26.49
CA ASN A 240 -3.21 -23.78 27.03
C ASN A 240 -3.57 -22.81 28.16
N SER A 241 -4.35 -21.78 27.87
CA SER A 241 -4.88 -20.88 28.89
C SER A 241 -6.30 -21.29 29.28
N PRO A 242 -6.61 -21.31 30.60
CA PRO A 242 -7.93 -21.67 31.09
C PRO A 242 -8.96 -20.66 30.60
N ARG A 243 -10.21 -21.10 30.39
CA ARG A 243 -11.36 -20.23 30.10
C ARG A 243 -11.49 -19.14 31.17
N LEU A 244 -10.94 -17.96 30.88
CA LEU A 244 -11.21 -16.73 31.62
C LEU A 244 -12.67 -16.31 31.36
N LYS A 245 -13.24 -15.56 32.30
CA LYS A 245 -14.55 -14.91 32.10
C LYS A 245 -14.52 -14.09 30.81
N ALA A 246 -15.63 -14.04 30.08
CA ALA A 246 -15.78 -13.20 28.89
C ALA A 246 -15.41 -11.74 29.22
N ASP A 247 -14.34 -11.25 28.60
CA ASP A 247 -13.91 -9.86 28.67
C ASP A 247 -14.65 -9.10 27.58
N SER A 248 -15.46 -8.11 27.96
CA SER A 248 -16.25 -7.33 27.01
C SER A 248 -15.39 -6.57 25.99
N ARG A 249 -14.12 -6.30 26.31
CA ARG A 249 -13.17 -5.65 25.39
C ARG A 249 -12.85 -6.51 24.18
N ALA A 250 -12.97 -7.84 24.27
CA ALA A 250 -12.75 -8.74 23.14
C ALA A 250 -13.74 -8.51 21.98
N HIS A 251 -14.83 -7.78 22.24
CA HIS A 251 -15.90 -7.53 21.27
C HIS A 251 -16.18 -6.05 20.98
N ASP A 252 -15.43 -5.15 21.63
CA ASP A 252 -15.58 -3.71 21.48
C ASP A 252 -14.48 -3.20 20.53
N PRO A 253 -14.82 -2.59 19.38
CA PRO A 253 -13.80 -2.02 18.49
C PRO A 253 -13.01 -0.88 19.13
N VAL A 254 -13.54 -0.27 20.21
CA VAL A 254 -12.88 0.80 20.95
C VAL A 254 -11.87 0.23 21.96
N ASP A 255 -10.68 0.82 21.99
CA ASP A 255 -9.71 0.62 23.06
C ASP A 255 -10.19 1.34 24.34
N THR A 256 -11.03 0.65 25.13
CA THR A 256 -11.61 1.21 26.37
C THR A 256 -10.62 1.30 27.53
N ASP A 257 -9.48 0.64 27.43
CA ASP A 257 -8.36 0.65 28.38
C ASP A 257 -7.19 1.58 27.97
N ARG A 258 -7.36 2.33 26.87
CA ARG A 258 -6.37 3.30 26.37
C ARG A 258 -6.03 4.38 27.38
N TRP A 259 -4.83 4.95 27.26
CA TRP A 259 -4.43 6.16 28.00
C TRP A 259 -4.56 7.44 27.19
N CYS A 260 -4.74 7.34 25.87
CA CYS A 260 -4.96 8.48 25.00
C CYS A 260 -6.42 8.97 25.05
N SER A 261 -6.60 10.29 25.05
CA SER A 261 -7.92 10.91 25.32
C SER A 261 -9.00 10.53 24.31
N VAL A 262 -8.68 10.59 23.02
CA VAL A 262 -9.62 10.34 21.93
C VAL A 262 -9.40 8.93 21.38
N PRO A 263 -10.38 8.03 21.49
CA PRO A 263 -10.22 6.66 20.99
C PRO A 263 -10.05 6.63 19.47
N ARG A 264 -9.29 5.66 19.00
CA ARG A 264 -9.46 5.14 17.64
C ARG A 264 -10.71 4.27 17.61
N ASN A 265 -11.32 4.13 16.44
CA ASN A 265 -12.40 3.16 16.18
C ASN A 265 -13.71 3.39 16.97
N ASP A 266 -13.89 4.55 17.62
CA ASP A 266 -15.20 4.97 18.13
C ASP A 266 -16.02 5.55 16.99
N VAL A 267 -17.12 4.89 16.65
CA VAL A 267 -18.07 5.33 15.62
C VAL A 267 -18.70 6.68 15.92
N ASN A 268 -18.62 7.18 17.16
CA ASN A 268 -19.13 8.51 17.52
C ASN A 268 -18.06 9.61 17.42
N SER A 269 -16.82 9.27 17.08
CA SER A 269 -15.66 10.17 17.13
C SER A 269 -14.76 9.96 15.90
N GLN A 270 -15.24 10.38 14.72
CA GLN A 270 -14.46 10.35 13.48
C GLN A 270 -13.87 11.72 13.13
N ALA A 271 -12.68 11.72 12.53
CA ALA A 271 -12.00 12.91 12.05
C ALA A 271 -12.22 13.07 10.53
N LEU A 272 -12.34 14.32 10.07
CA LEU A 272 -12.30 14.63 8.64
C LEU A 272 -10.87 14.52 8.13
N GLN A 273 -10.64 13.81 7.04
CA GLN A 273 -9.39 13.95 6.29
C GLN A 273 -9.50 15.22 5.42
N PRO A 274 -8.81 16.32 5.76
CA PRO A 274 -8.89 17.55 4.99
C PRO A 274 -8.25 17.37 3.62
N THR A 275 -8.73 18.15 2.64
CA THR A 275 -7.98 18.34 1.40
C THR A 275 -6.67 19.09 1.69
N PRO A 276 -5.61 18.93 0.88
CA PRO A 276 -4.37 19.69 1.06
C PRO A 276 -4.61 21.22 1.05
N ASN A 277 -5.58 21.68 0.24
CA ASN A 277 -6.02 23.07 0.21
C ASN A 277 -6.62 23.56 1.53
N GLN A 278 -7.36 22.71 2.24
CA GLN A 278 -7.91 23.06 3.55
C GLN A 278 -6.79 23.24 4.58
N VAL A 279 -5.79 22.35 4.59
CA VAL A 279 -4.62 22.48 5.48
C VAL A 279 -3.81 23.75 5.16
N GLU A 280 -3.50 23.99 3.89
CA GLU A 280 -2.80 25.20 3.43
C GLU A 280 -3.57 26.48 3.79
N TRP A 281 -4.89 26.50 3.56
CA TRP A 281 -5.74 27.60 3.97
C TRP A 281 -5.74 27.82 5.48
N ALA A 282 -5.87 26.75 6.28
CA ALA A 282 -5.89 26.86 7.72
C ALA A 282 -4.58 27.44 8.26
N VAL A 283 -3.44 26.99 7.73
CA VAL A 283 -2.13 27.55 8.08
C VAL A 283 -2.02 29.02 7.69
N ASP A 284 -2.39 29.37 6.45
CA ASP A 284 -2.38 30.75 5.95
C ASP A 284 -3.24 31.69 6.82
N MET A 285 -4.40 31.23 7.30
CA MET A 285 -5.24 32.00 8.21
C MET A 285 -4.66 32.05 9.63
N ALA A 286 -4.14 30.93 10.13
CA ALA A 286 -3.62 30.83 11.49
C ALA A 286 -2.40 31.75 11.72
N VAL A 287 -1.44 31.75 10.81
CA VAL A 287 -0.24 32.61 10.93
C VAL A 287 -0.59 34.10 10.96
N ARG A 288 -1.73 34.48 10.36
CA ARG A 288 -2.25 35.86 10.34
C ARG A 288 -3.16 36.21 11.52
N GLY A 289 -3.61 35.24 12.31
CA GLY A 289 -4.52 35.49 13.43
C GLY A 289 -6.00 35.34 13.09
N GLU A 290 -6.28 34.83 11.87
CA GLU A 290 -7.58 34.93 11.19
C GLU A 290 -8.29 33.56 11.07
N LEU A 291 -7.71 32.49 11.63
CA LEU A 291 -8.36 31.18 11.72
C LEU A 291 -9.42 31.20 12.84
N ARG A 292 -10.52 31.87 12.53
CA ARG A 292 -11.60 32.24 13.45
C ARG A 292 -12.93 31.61 13.03
N SER A 293 -13.83 31.49 13.99
CA SER A 293 -15.15 30.86 13.79
C SER A 293 -15.96 31.45 12.62
N ASN A 294 -15.83 32.74 12.32
CA ASN A 294 -16.51 33.42 11.22
C ASN A 294 -15.92 33.11 9.83
N ARG A 295 -14.78 32.44 9.75
CA ARG A 295 -14.14 31.98 8.50
C ARG A 295 -14.36 30.49 8.24
N ILE A 296 -14.73 29.75 9.28
CA ILE A 296 -14.90 28.30 9.25
C ILE A 296 -16.36 27.97 8.99
N THR A 297 -16.61 26.94 8.18
CA THR A 297 -17.95 26.40 7.98
C THR A 297 -18.39 25.69 9.25
N GLN A 298 -19.29 26.32 10.00
CA GLN A 298 -19.87 25.75 11.22
C GLN A 298 -20.98 24.76 10.87
N GLY A 299 -21.29 23.83 11.79
CA GLY A 299 -22.33 22.83 11.60
C GLY A 299 -21.90 21.60 10.80
N GLY A 300 -22.83 20.97 10.09
CA GLY A 300 -22.55 19.77 9.28
C GLY A 300 -21.87 18.66 10.09
N TRP A 301 -20.72 18.19 9.62
CA TRP A 301 -19.94 17.13 10.29
C TRP A 301 -19.42 17.54 11.68
N ARG A 302 -19.20 18.84 11.95
CA ARG A 302 -18.81 19.34 13.28
C ARG A 302 -19.95 19.20 14.30
N ASN A 303 -21.20 19.35 13.84
CA ASN A 303 -22.36 19.05 14.69
C ASN A 303 -22.52 17.54 14.90
N GLN A 304 -22.33 16.73 13.84
CA GLN A 304 -22.43 15.27 13.93
C GLN A 304 -21.35 14.67 14.86
N THR A 305 -20.15 15.25 14.90
CA THR A 305 -19.06 14.86 15.83
C THR A 305 -19.22 15.41 17.26
N GLY A 306 -20.24 16.24 17.48
CA GLY A 306 -20.53 16.86 18.78
C GLY A 306 -19.61 18.02 19.16
N LEU A 307 -18.79 18.52 18.22
CA LEU A 307 -17.93 19.69 18.46
C LEU A 307 -18.71 21.01 18.47
N GLY A 308 -19.81 21.08 17.71
CA GLY A 308 -20.62 22.29 17.58
C GLY A 308 -19.85 23.42 16.89
N THR A 309 -19.95 24.63 17.44
CA THR A 309 -19.22 25.80 16.92
C THR A 309 -17.79 25.82 17.45
N ILE A 310 -16.81 25.89 16.55
CA ILE A 310 -15.40 25.99 16.90
C ILE A 310 -14.81 27.37 16.58
N ASP A 311 -13.92 27.85 17.45
CA ASP A 311 -13.04 28.99 17.21
C ASP A 311 -11.59 28.56 17.49
N PRO A 312 -10.84 28.06 16.49
CA PRO A 312 -9.50 27.50 16.70
C PRO A 312 -8.56 28.45 17.43
N GLN A 313 -8.54 29.73 17.07
CA GLN A 313 -7.73 30.72 17.77
C GLN A 313 -8.39 31.36 18.99
N GLY A 314 -9.65 31.03 19.27
CA GLY A 314 -10.26 31.24 20.58
C GLY A 314 -9.74 30.22 21.58
N LEU A 315 -9.56 28.97 21.15
CA LEU A 315 -8.98 27.88 21.95
C LEU A 315 -7.46 28.00 22.08
N PHE A 316 -6.77 28.28 20.97
CA PHE A 316 -5.32 28.44 20.89
C PHE A 316 -4.97 29.82 20.33
N PRO A 317 -5.00 30.88 21.16
CA PRO A 317 -4.65 32.23 20.72
C PRO A 317 -3.25 32.27 20.13
N ARG A 318 -3.08 32.93 18.97
CA ARG A 318 -1.76 33.08 18.34
C ARG A 318 -0.79 33.77 19.31
N PRO A 319 0.31 33.11 19.73
CA PRO A 319 1.27 33.73 20.65
C PRO A 319 2.04 34.87 20.00
N SER A 320 2.51 35.83 20.80
CA SER A 320 3.53 36.78 20.37
C SER A 320 4.89 36.10 20.31
N LEU A 321 5.70 36.43 19.30
CA LEU A 321 7.07 35.96 19.18
C LEU A 321 8.02 36.92 19.90
N THR A 322 8.99 36.37 20.60
CA THR A 322 10.15 37.10 21.12
C THR A 322 10.93 37.65 19.94
N GLY A 323 11.13 38.97 19.91
CA GLY A 323 11.69 39.70 18.76
C GLY A 323 10.64 40.28 17.79
N GLY A 324 9.36 39.94 17.97
CA GLY A 324 8.27 40.38 17.07
C GLY A 324 8.13 39.51 15.82
N GLY A 325 7.27 39.93 14.89
CA GLY A 325 7.01 39.20 13.65
C GLY A 325 5.99 38.07 13.80
N ARG A 326 6.04 37.08 12.89
CA ARG A 326 5.17 35.90 12.85
C ARG A 326 5.88 34.69 12.24
N ILE A 327 5.27 33.52 12.41
CA ILE A 327 5.70 32.27 11.79
C ILE A 327 5.41 32.31 10.28
N PRO A 328 6.38 31.97 9.40
CA PRO A 328 6.11 31.78 7.98
C PRO A 328 5.20 30.57 7.77
N ALA A 329 4.17 30.71 6.95
CA ALA A 329 3.23 29.65 6.58
C ALA A 329 3.95 28.39 6.10
N ASN A 330 4.98 28.53 5.27
CA ASN A 330 5.73 27.41 4.71
C ASN A 330 6.51 26.61 5.77
N VAL A 331 6.92 27.23 6.89
CA VAL A 331 7.57 26.52 8.00
C VAL A 331 6.55 25.65 8.72
N LEU A 332 5.37 26.21 9.05
CA LEU A 332 4.31 25.42 9.68
C LEU A 332 3.80 24.31 8.75
N LEU A 333 3.64 24.58 7.44
CA LEU A 333 3.31 23.54 6.46
C LEU A 333 4.38 22.47 6.35
N GLY A 334 5.67 22.83 6.49
CA GLY A 334 6.76 21.86 6.56
C GLY A 334 6.70 20.97 7.80
N VAL A 335 6.24 21.50 8.94
CA VAL A 335 5.94 20.70 10.15
C VAL A 335 4.78 19.74 9.86
N MET A 336 3.64 20.24 9.38
CA MET A 336 2.48 19.40 9.02
C MET A 336 2.83 18.29 8.03
N ALA A 337 3.73 18.60 7.09
CA ALA A 337 4.25 17.65 6.13
C ALA A 337 5.06 16.55 6.81
N GLN A 338 5.97 16.95 7.69
CA GLN A 338 6.86 16.03 8.39
C GLN A 338 6.15 15.17 9.45
N GLU A 339 5.13 15.72 10.09
CA GLU A 339 4.40 15.04 11.17
C GLU A 339 3.41 14.00 10.65
N SER A 340 2.68 14.30 9.57
CA SER A 340 1.57 13.43 9.15
C SER A 340 1.29 13.34 7.66
N ASN A 341 2.11 13.92 6.78
CA ASN A 341 1.77 14.08 5.36
C ASN A 341 0.46 14.86 5.11
N LEU A 342 0.16 15.84 5.97
CA LEU A 342 -1.10 16.61 5.97
C LEU A 342 -2.35 15.80 6.37
N TRP A 343 -2.18 14.62 6.95
CA TRP A 343 -3.28 13.78 7.40
C TRP A 343 -3.82 14.18 8.77
N GLN A 344 -5.15 14.23 8.89
CA GLN A 344 -5.87 14.40 10.15
C GLN A 344 -6.58 13.09 10.55
N SER A 345 -6.95 12.28 9.56
CA SER A 345 -7.51 10.95 9.76
C SER A 345 -6.49 9.89 9.36
N GLU A 346 -6.78 8.64 9.68
CA GLU A 346 -5.89 7.52 9.35
C GLU A 346 -5.65 7.39 7.82
N PRO A 347 -4.49 6.85 7.40
CA PRO A 347 -4.02 6.94 6.01
C PRO A 347 -4.93 6.30 4.94
N GLY A 348 -5.81 5.37 5.31
CA GLY A 348 -6.78 4.77 4.39
C GLY A 348 -7.94 5.70 3.98
N VAL A 349 -8.07 6.86 4.64
CA VAL A 349 -9.16 7.82 4.38
C VAL A 349 -8.80 8.75 3.23
N VAL A 350 -9.60 8.78 2.16
CA VAL A 350 -9.43 9.72 1.05
C VAL A 350 -9.86 11.13 1.47
N PRO A 351 -9.18 12.21 1.04
CA PRO A 351 -9.58 13.56 1.44
C PRO A 351 -11.04 13.90 1.09
N GLY A 352 -11.77 14.32 2.13
CA GLY A 352 -13.21 14.57 2.16
C GLY A 352 -14.04 13.51 2.87
N GLN A 353 -13.53 12.31 3.01
CA GLN A 353 -14.11 11.28 3.86
C GLN A 353 -13.76 11.50 5.34
N MET A 354 -14.43 10.75 6.19
CA MET A 354 -14.19 10.70 7.62
C MET A 354 -13.58 9.34 7.96
N GLY A 355 -12.88 9.25 9.07
CA GLY A 355 -12.41 7.97 9.57
C GLY A 355 -11.85 8.09 10.97
N SER A 356 -11.15 7.06 11.42
CA SER A 356 -10.49 7.08 12.73
C SER A 356 -9.52 8.27 12.79
N PRO A 357 -9.45 8.98 13.94
CA PRO A 357 -8.51 10.08 14.11
C PRO A 357 -7.09 9.59 13.92
N LEU A 358 -6.28 10.38 13.20
CA LEU A 358 -4.87 10.05 13.07
C LEU A 358 -4.21 10.15 14.44
N ALA A 359 -3.66 9.05 14.88
CA ALA A 359 -2.72 9.00 15.99
C ALA A 359 -1.57 8.06 15.60
N ALA A 360 -0.32 8.49 15.80
CA ALA A 360 0.83 7.67 15.46
C ALA A 360 0.69 6.29 16.10
N TYR A 361 0.69 5.22 15.30
CA TYR A 361 0.39 3.86 15.76
C TYR A 361 1.25 3.46 16.97
N ALA A 362 2.58 3.59 16.82
CA ALA A 362 3.53 3.31 17.90
C ALA A 362 3.33 4.22 19.13
N GLY A 363 3.02 5.50 18.90
CA GLY A 363 2.74 6.47 19.94
C GLY A 363 1.42 6.23 20.67
N PHE A 364 0.36 5.82 19.99
CA PHE A 364 -0.95 5.59 20.58
C PHE A 364 -0.94 4.34 21.47
N TYR A 365 -0.38 3.24 20.97
CA TYR A 365 -0.29 1.97 21.69
C TYR A 365 0.95 1.86 22.61
N GLY A 366 1.84 2.86 22.60
CA GLY A 366 3.03 2.89 23.46
C GLY A 366 4.03 1.78 23.16
N HIS A 367 4.10 1.35 21.91
CA HIS A 367 5.04 0.36 21.42
C HIS A 367 6.49 0.80 21.65
N LYS A 368 7.35 -0.15 22.03
CA LYS A 368 8.78 0.09 22.25
C LYS A 368 9.65 -0.92 21.52
N GLY A 369 10.68 -0.40 20.84
CA GLY A 369 11.66 -1.20 20.09
C GLY A 369 12.71 -1.93 20.95
N ASP A 370 12.50 -2.05 22.26
CA ASP A 370 13.45 -2.70 23.18
C ASP A 370 13.57 -4.21 22.88
N ASP A 371 12.63 -4.82 22.15
CA ASP A 371 12.67 -6.19 21.60
C ASP A 371 11.78 -6.23 20.34
N PRO A 372 12.26 -6.70 19.17
CA PRO A 372 11.41 -6.83 17.97
C PRO A 372 10.13 -7.65 18.22
N ALA A 373 10.17 -8.63 19.13
CA ALA A 373 8.99 -9.43 19.50
C ALA A 373 8.01 -8.66 20.42
N ALA A 374 8.47 -7.61 21.11
CA ALA A 374 7.65 -6.76 21.97
C ALA A 374 7.16 -5.48 21.27
N TYR A 375 7.67 -5.18 20.07
CA TYR A 375 7.30 -3.96 19.34
C TYR A 375 5.80 -3.88 19.07
N TRP A 376 5.14 -5.01 18.81
CA TRP A 376 3.70 -5.04 18.54
C TRP A 376 2.82 -5.11 19.79
N LYS A 377 3.41 -5.22 20.99
CA LYS A 377 2.65 -5.33 22.23
C LYS A 377 2.21 -3.97 22.74
N ILE A 378 0.94 -3.87 23.11
CA ILE A 378 0.36 -2.63 23.60
C ILE A 378 0.86 -2.34 25.03
N ASN A 379 1.40 -1.13 25.23
CA ASN A 379 1.81 -0.60 26.52
C ASN A 379 1.32 0.84 26.70
N TRP A 380 0.09 0.96 27.20
CA TRP A 380 -0.57 2.24 27.44
C TRP A 380 0.23 3.21 28.31
N ALA A 381 1.06 2.71 29.23
CA ALA A 381 1.89 3.57 30.07
C ALA A 381 2.93 4.38 29.27
N LYS A 382 3.27 3.91 28.08
CA LYS A 382 4.23 4.53 27.17
C LYS A 382 3.57 5.31 26.04
N SER A 383 2.24 5.42 26.02
CA SER A 383 1.54 6.11 24.94
C SER A 383 1.90 7.60 24.85
N ASP A 384 2.36 8.06 23.71
CA ASP A 384 2.69 9.46 23.46
C ASP A 384 1.44 10.32 23.19
N CYS A 385 0.42 9.71 22.55
CA CYS A 385 -0.89 10.30 22.26
C CYS A 385 -0.85 11.55 21.35
N GLY A 386 -0.01 11.53 20.31
CA GLY A 386 0.00 12.55 19.26
C GLY A 386 -1.20 12.40 18.32
N TYR A 387 -1.89 13.52 18.01
CA TYR A 387 -3.07 13.51 17.15
C TYR A 387 -3.00 14.49 15.97
N GLY A 388 -3.59 14.08 14.85
CA GLY A 388 -3.94 14.94 13.72
C GLY A 388 -2.75 15.50 12.92
N VAL A 389 -3.01 16.57 12.15
CA VAL A 389 -2.07 17.10 11.14
C VAL A 389 -0.70 17.48 11.72
N GLY A 390 -0.65 18.04 12.93
CA GLY A 390 0.60 18.41 13.59
C GLY A 390 1.01 17.47 14.71
N GLN A 391 0.42 16.27 14.80
CA GLN A 391 0.72 15.27 15.83
C GLN A 391 0.79 15.85 17.26
N VAL A 392 -0.21 16.64 17.65
CA VAL A 392 -0.23 17.32 18.96
C VAL A 392 -0.30 16.29 20.09
N THR A 393 0.69 16.26 20.98
CA THR A 393 0.85 15.31 22.09
C THR A 393 0.50 15.88 23.47
N ASP A 394 0.80 17.15 23.69
CA ASP A 394 0.85 17.72 25.03
C ASP A 394 -0.56 17.91 25.61
N GLY A 395 -0.77 17.34 26.79
CA GLY A 395 -2.05 17.30 27.48
C GLY A 395 -3.09 16.42 26.79
N MET A 396 -2.70 15.52 25.88
CA MET A 396 -3.62 14.66 25.12
C MET A 396 -3.85 13.28 25.74
N ARG A 397 -3.24 12.99 26.89
CA ARG A 397 -3.57 11.81 27.71
C ARG A 397 -4.84 12.04 28.54
N LEU A 398 -5.53 10.95 28.89
CA LEU A 398 -6.66 10.99 29.82
C LEU A 398 -6.22 11.55 31.18
N ALA A 399 -7.10 12.29 31.84
CA ALA A 399 -6.86 12.76 33.20
C ALA A 399 -6.61 11.59 34.16
N GLY A 400 -5.55 11.65 34.96
CA GLY A 400 -5.06 10.54 35.79
C GLY A 400 -4.02 9.63 35.11
N HIS A 401 -3.74 9.85 33.83
CA HIS A 401 -2.76 9.10 33.03
C HIS A 401 -1.69 10.00 32.38
N GLU A 402 -1.61 11.27 32.79
CA GLU A 402 -0.68 12.27 32.27
C GLU A 402 0.78 11.81 32.33
N LYS A 403 1.62 12.37 31.45
CA LYS A 403 3.08 12.24 31.61
C LYS A 403 3.51 12.96 32.88
N GLU A 404 4.66 12.58 33.42
CA GLU A 404 5.23 13.27 34.59
C GLU A 404 5.46 14.76 34.27
N GLY A 405 4.90 15.65 35.10
CA GLY A 405 4.99 17.10 34.92
C GLY A 405 4.01 17.70 33.91
N GLU A 406 3.12 16.89 33.32
CA GLU A 406 2.11 17.32 32.36
C GLU A 406 0.73 17.50 33.03
N THR A 407 -0.12 18.35 32.46
CA THR A 407 -1.53 18.48 32.85
C THR A 407 -2.42 18.17 31.65
N ALA A 408 -3.44 17.33 31.85
CA ALA A 408 -4.39 17.02 30.79
C ALA A 408 -5.16 18.27 30.36
N LEU A 409 -5.31 18.45 29.04
CA LEU A 409 -6.20 19.47 28.49
C LEU A 409 -7.67 19.13 28.79
N PRO A 410 -8.57 20.13 28.82
CA PRO A 410 -10.00 19.87 28.92
C PRO A 410 -10.47 18.91 27.82
N VAL A 411 -11.36 17.97 28.17
CA VAL A 411 -11.85 16.92 27.24
C VAL A 411 -12.39 17.49 25.93
N ALA A 412 -13.11 18.62 25.99
CA ALA A 412 -13.61 19.28 24.79
C ALA A 412 -12.49 19.78 23.87
N THR A 413 -11.39 20.29 24.46
CA THR A 413 -10.20 20.73 23.73
C THR A 413 -9.44 19.55 23.13
N GLN A 414 -9.30 18.44 23.88
CA GLN A 414 -8.69 17.20 23.36
C GLN A 414 -9.48 16.66 22.16
N ARG A 415 -10.81 16.58 22.27
CA ARG A 415 -11.68 16.17 21.15
C ARG A 415 -11.53 17.11 19.95
N ALA A 416 -11.50 18.42 20.17
CA ALA A 416 -11.35 19.39 19.09
C ALA A 416 -10.01 19.25 18.36
N ILE A 417 -8.90 19.02 19.07
CA ILE A 417 -7.57 18.78 18.46
C ILE A 417 -7.57 17.50 17.60
N ALA A 418 -8.18 16.42 18.09
CA ALA A 418 -8.12 15.12 17.42
C ALA A 418 -9.09 15.01 16.24
N LEU A 419 -10.23 15.70 16.27
CA LEU A 419 -11.30 15.54 15.28
C LEU A 419 -11.38 16.70 14.28
N ASP A 420 -10.80 17.87 14.58
CA ASP A 420 -10.84 19.05 13.70
C ASP A 420 -9.44 19.54 13.31
N TYR A 421 -9.15 19.44 12.01
CA TYR A 421 -7.86 19.83 11.44
C TYR A 421 -7.51 21.31 11.68
N SER A 422 -8.50 22.21 11.74
CA SER A 422 -8.25 23.64 11.93
C SER A 422 -7.86 23.96 13.36
N VAL A 423 -8.46 23.28 14.34
CA VAL A 423 -8.05 23.35 15.75
C VAL A 423 -6.65 22.77 15.93
N ASN A 424 -6.38 21.63 15.29
CA ASN A 424 -5.07 21.00 15.30
C ASN A 424 -3.97 21.93 14.75
N VAL A 425 -4.23 22.60 13.62
CA VAL A 425 -3.31 23.60 13.03
C VAL A 425 -3.08 24.77 13.98
N ALA A 426 -4.12 25.28 14.66
CA ALA A 426 -3.97 26.37 15.64
C ALA A 426 -3.14 25.95 16.87
N ALA A 427 -3.36 24.74 17.39
CA ALA A 427 -2.56 24.18 18.48
C ALA A 427 -1.09 23.99 18.08
N SER A 428 -0.84 23.50 16.87
CA SER A 428 0.52 23.30 16.35
C SER A 428 1.26 24.62 16.13
N LEU A 429 0.57 25.66 15.63
CA LEU A 429 1.11 27.02 15.54
C LEU A 429 1.51 27.54 16.94
N TYR A 430 0.66 27.29 17.95
CA TYR A 430 0.93 27.67 19.33
C TYR A 430 2.19 26.99 19.86
N ILE A 431 2.32 25.68 19.66
CA ILE A 431 3.48 24.89 20.08
C ILE A 431 4.75 25.41 19.40
N LEU A 432 4.74 25.60 18.07
CA LEU A 432 5.91 26.09 17.35
C LEU A 432 6.34 27.50 17.80
N ALA A 433 5.37 28.38 18.11
CA ALA A 433 5.66 29.70 18.68
C ALA A 433 6.28 29.60 20.08
N ASP A 434 5.81 28.65 20.91
CA ASP A 434 6.39 28.38 22.23
C ASP A 434 7.84 27.91 22.10
N LYS A 435 8.13 26.99 21.17
CA LYS A 435 9.51 26.53 20.90
C LYS A 435 10.43 27.65 20.42
N TRP A 436 9.94 28.57 19.58
CA TRP A 436 10.66 29.79 19.23
C TRP A 436 10.95 30.64 20.47
N ASN A 437 9.94 30.91 21.29
CA ASN A 437 10.11 31.75 22.47
C ASN A 437 11.05 31.13 23.52
N GLU A 438 11.00 29.81 23.69
CA GLU A 438 11.86 29.07 24.60
C GLU A 438 13.35 29.23 24.25
N VAL A 439 13.72 29.03 22.98
CA VAL A 439 15.11 29.19 22.52
C VAL A 439 15.55 30.66 22.43
N HIS A 440 14.65 31.62 22.65
CA HIS A 440 14.93 33.07 22.65
C HIS A 440 14.92 33.71 24.04
N GLN A 441 14.77 32.93 25.11
CA GLN A 441 14.82 33.47 26.47
C GLN A 441 16.20 34.13 26.76
N PRO A 442 16.26 35.28 27.45
CA PRO A 442 17.50 36.06 27.61
C PRO A 442 18.72 35.31 28.16
N THR A 443 18.51 34.28 28.99
CA THR A 443 19.57 33.49 29.61
C THR A 443 20.06 32.31 28.77
N GLN A 444 19.35 31.99 27.68
CA GLN A 444 19.57 30.79 26.87
C GLN A 444 19.29 31.02 25.36
N LYS A 445 19.50 32.25 24.90
CA LYS A 445 19.18 32.67 23.54
C LYS A 445 20.11 32.03 22.49
N ILE A 446 19.54 31.30 21.53
CA ILE A 446 20.24 30.73 20.36
C ILE A 446 19.56 31.23 19.09
N THR A 447 20.26 32.06 18.32
CA THR A 447 19.74 32.60 17.05
C THR A 447 20.34 31.92 15.84
N VAL A 448 19.70 32.12 14.70
CA VAL A 448 20.18 31.68 13.40
C VAL A 448 20.21 32.84 12.41
N ASN A 449 21.31 32.94 11.65
CA ASN A 449 21.62 34.00 10.69
C ASN A 449 21.37 35.41 11.24
N ASN A 450 20.32 36.09 10.78
CA ASN A 450 19.95 37.44 11.19
C ASN A 450 18.75 37.50 12.16
N ASP A 451 18.27 36.34 12.65
CA ASP A 451 17.21 36.21 13.65
C ASP A 451 15.83 36.77 13.24
N ASP A 452 15.65 37.12 11.97
CA ASP A 452 14.39 37.61 11.41
C ASP A 452 13.38 36.45 11.29
N SER A 453 12.29 36.51 12.07
CA SER A 453 11.27 35.46 12.11
C SER A 453 10.57 35.25 10.76
N ALA A 454 10.66 36.21 9.83
CA ALA A 454 10.07 36.09 8.49
C ALA A 454 10.86 35.14 7.57
N ARG A 455 12.02 34.63 8.00
CA ARG A 455 12.91 33.77 7.21
C ARG A 455 12.80 32.32 7.64
N PRO A 456 12.42 31.37 6.75
CA PRO A 456 12.31 29.96 7.09
C PRO A 456 13.55 29.40 7.78
N GLU A 457 14.75 29.70 7.28
CA GLU A 457 16.02 29.19 7.83
C GLU A 457 16.26 29.60 9.28
N ASN A 458 15.72 30.74 9.73
CA ASN A 458 15.93 31.20 11.10
C ASN A 458 15.14 30.38 12.12
N TRP A 459 14.17 29.57 11.67
CA TRP A 459 13.41 28.65 12.53
C TRP A 459 14.18 27.37 12.88
N PHE A 460 15.38 27.14 12.34
CA PHE A 460 16.14 25.90 12.50
C PHE A 460 16.30 25.47 13.98
N ALA A 461 16.65 26.40 14.88
CA ALA A 461 16.78 26.09 16.32
C ALA A 461 15.43 25.78 17.00
N ALA A 462 14.34 26.46 16.59
CA ALA A 462 13.01 26.19 17.11
C ALA A 462 12.47 24.83 16.62
N LEU A 463 12.74 24.47 15.37
CA LEU A 463 12.39 23.16 14.79
C LEU A 463 13.19 22.02 15.44
N TRP A 464 14.47 22.27 15.75
CA TRP A 464 15.28 21.34 16.54
C TRP A 464 14.67 21.09 17.93
N ASN A 465 14.14 22.14 18.57
CA ASN A 465 13.40 22.04 19.84
C ASN A 465 12.03 21.38 19.69
N TYR A 466 11.34 21.58 18.56
CA TYR A 466 10.03 20.97 18.28
C TYR A 466 10.10 19.43 18.39
N ASN A 467 11.15 18.82 17.84
CA ASN A 467 11.44 17.39 18.02
C ASN A 467 12.21 17.07 19.34
N LEU A 468 11.90 17.80 20.42
CA LEU A 468 12.45 17.65 21.77
C LEU A 468 13.99 17.66 21.86
N GLY A 469 14.66 18.36 20.93
CA GLY A 469 16.12 18.39 20.86
C GLY A 469 16.79 19.54 21.60
N PHE A 470 16.06 20.40 22.33
CA PHE A 470 16.64 21.48 23.12
C PHE A 470 16.61 21.16 24.61
N ASN A 471 17.72 21.46 25.29
CA ASN A 471 17.88 21.26 26.72
C ASN A 471 17.98 22.64 27.38
N PRO A 472 16.95 23.08 28.12
CA PRO A 472 16.93 24.43 28.66
C PRO A 472 17.97 24.60 29.76
N ARG A 473 18.45 25.83 29.93
CA ARG A 473 19.49 26.17 30.90
C ARG A 473 19.06 25.95 32.36
N SER A 474 17.76 25.97 32.64
CA SER A 474 17.22 25.56 33.93
C SER A 474 17.52 24.10 34.30
N ALA A 475 17.71 23.23 33.30
CA ALA A 475 18.02 21.82 33.47
C ALA A 475 19.53 21.51 33.41
N GLU A 476 20.39 22.52 33.25
CA GLU A 476 21.85 22.37 33.10
C GLU A 476 22.47 21.56 34.24
N SER A 477 22.04 21.80 35.49
CA SER A 477 22.55 21.07 36.66
C SER A 477 22.21 19.57 36.67
N ALA A 478 21.09 19.19 36.07
CA ALA A 478 20.66 17.79 35.96
C ALA A 478 21.29 17.09 34.75
N ASN A 479 21.45 17.82 33.65
CA ASN A 479 21.92 17.30 32.37
C ASN A 479 23.45 17.39 32.20
N GLY A 480 24.13 18.19 33.01
CA GLY A 480 25.56 18.50 32.90
C GLY A 480 25.89 19.60 31.87
N ASN A 481 25.00 19.91 30.94
CA ASN A 481 25.10 21.02 29.98
C ASN A 481 23.70 21.51 29.54
N TRP A 482 23.64 22.54 28.69
CA TRP A 482 22.41 23.05 28.05
C TRP A 482 22.63 23.33 26.55
N GLY A 483 21.54 23.52 25.79
CA GLY A 483 21.59 23.86 24.37
C GLY A 483 20.94 22.82 23.44
N LEU A 484 21.22 22.93 22.14
CA LEU A 484 20.72 22.02 21.11
C LEU A 484 21.49 20.68 21.14
N GLY A 485 20.76 19.59 21.33
CA GLY A 485 21.29 18.25 21.62
C GLY A 485 21.80 17.47 20.41
N TRP A 486 22.68 16.49 20.64
CA TRP A 486 23.44 15.77 19.59
C TRP A 486 22.60 15.02 18.54
N TYR A 487 21.46 14.43 18.92
CA TYR A 487 20.67 13.55 18.03
C TYR A 487 20.23 14.24 16.73
N ASN A 488 19.74 15.48 16.81
CA ASN A 488 19.34 16.26 15.64
C ASN A 488 20.53 17.04 15.02
N ASN A 489 21.77 16.89 15.51
CA ASN A 489 22.89 17.62 14.94
C ASN A 489 23.17 17.15 13.50
N PRO A 490 23.23 18.04 12.48
CA PRO A 490 23.56 17.65 11.12
C PRO A 490 24.92 16.93 10.97
N ALA A 491 25.83 17.09 11.93
CA ALA A 491 27.11 16.39 11.97
C ALA A 491 27.03 14.95 12.54
N ASN A 492 25.89 14.54 13.11
CA ASN A 492 25.70 13.22 13.67
C ASN A 492 25.93 12.15 12.58
N PRO A 493 26.84 11.18 12.78
CA PRO A 493 27.16 10.15 11.80
C PRO A 493 26.01 9.19 11.44
N MET A 494 24.91 9.19 12.19
CA MET A 494 23.70 8.45 11.77
C MET A 494 23.14 8.97 10.44
N TYR A 495 23.38 10.25 10.14
CA TYR A 495 23.00 10.87 8.88
C TYR A 495 24.16 10.79 7.89
N PRO A 496 23.96 10.26 6.66
CA PRO A 496 25.02 10.18 5.66
C PRO A 496 25.68 11.55 5.44
N PRO A 497 27.03 11.66 5.48
CA PRO A 497 27.72 12.93 5.30
C PRO A 497 27.63 13.46 3.86
N SER A 498 27.31 12.60 2.90
CA SER A 498 27.13 12.90 1.48
C SER A 498 25.73 13.40 1.09
N ARG A 499 24.80 13.49 2.04
CA ARG A 499 23.42 13.90 1.75
C ARG A 499 23.34 15.37 1.30
N SER A 500 22.49 15.65 0.31
CA SER A 500 22.09 17.01 -0.08
C SER A 500 20.95 17.50 0.80
N ALA A 501 20.49 18.75 0.63
CA ALA A 501 19.27 19.21 1.30
C ALA A 501 18.08 18.29 0.98
N PHE A 502 17.24 18.00 1.98
CA PHE A 502 16.10 17.09 1.84
C PHE A 502 15.16 17.56 0.72
N MET A 503 14.71 16.64 -0.14
CA MET A 503 13.82 16.91 -1.29
C MET A 503 14.39 17.86 -2.37
N ASN A 504 15.69 18.11 -2.40
CA ASN A 504 16.28 19.11 -3.29
C ASN A 504 16.30 18.69 -4.78
N THR A 505 15.22 19.03 -5.48
CA THR A 505 15.05 18.73 -6.92
C THR A 505 15.85 19.65 -7.85
N ASP A 506 16.48 20.69 -7.31
CA ASP A 506 17.40 21.56 -8.06
C ASP A 506 18.80 20.92 -8.23
N ILE A 507 19.19 19.98 -7.35
CA ILE A 507 20.42 19.19 -7.43
C ILE A 507 20.17 17.81 -8.04
N ASP A 508 19.20 17.07 -7.52
CA ASP A 508 18.82 15.75 -8.02
C ASP A 508 17.33 15.80 -8.40
N PRO A 509 16.96 15.75 -9.70
CA PRO A 509 15.56 15.86 -10.13
C PRO A 509 14.66 14.75 -9.56
N LEU A 510 15.25 13.71 -8.96
CA LEU A 510 14.58 12.58 -8.33
C LEU A 510 14.62 12.64 -6.80
N ALA A 511 15.09 13.74 -6.20
CA ALA A 511 15.25 13.92 -4.75
C ALA A 511 13.94 13.76 -3.95
N SER A 512 12.77 13.74 -4.60
CA SER A 512 11.52 13.36 -3.93
C SER A 512 11.56 11.96 -3.32
N LYS A 513 12.44 11.08 -3.83
CA LYS A 513 12.72 9.76 -3.23
C LYS A 513 13.27 9.84 -1.81
N ASN A 514 13.84 10.98 -1.39
CA ASN A 514 14.37 11.14 -0.04
C ASN A 514 13.27 10.93 1.02
N ALA A 515 12.00 11.18 0.68
CA ALA A 515 10.86 10.89 1.53
C ALA A 515 10.64 9.40 1.83
N ALA A 516 11.25 8.49 1.05
CA ALA A 516 11.29 7.05 1.36
C ALA A 516 12.39 6.70 2.38
N HIS A 517 13.36 7.58 2.59
CA HIS A 517 14.44 7.44 3.58
C HIS A 517 14.59 8.70 4.45
N PRO A 518 13.51 9.16 5.12
CA PRO A 518 13.55 10.40 5.88
C PRO A 518 14.47 10.29 7.10
N GLN A 519 14.79 9.09 7.59
CA GLN A 519 15.72 8.89 8.70
C GLN A 519 17.17 9.32 8.40
N ASP A 520 17.50 9.52 7.12
CA ASP A 520 18.85 9.96 6.70
C ASP A 520 19.06 11.47 6.90
N TRP A 521 18.03 12.22 7.32
CA TRP A 521 18.07 13.65 7.64
C TRP A 521 17.55 13.95 9.05
N PRO A 522 18.14 14.91 9.77
CA PRO A 522 17.59 15.42 11.02
C PRO A 522 16.27 16.16 10.79
N TYR A 523 15.47 16.29 11.85
CA TYR A 523 14.09 16.78 11.79
C TYR A 523 13.95 18.14 11.10
N GLU A 524 14.76 19.11 11.50
CA GLU A 524 14.72 20.48 11.01
C GLU A 524 15.16 20.62 9.55
N GLU A 525 16.07 19.77 9.07
CA GLU A 525 16.43 19.70 7.63
C GLU A 525 15.24 19.18 6.81
N LYS A 526 14.45 18.23 7.34
CA LYS A 526 13.26 17.72 6.66
C LYS A 526 12.15 18.77 6.56
N VAL A 527 11.85 19.45 7.67
CA VAL A 527 10.84 20.53 7.68
C VAL A 527 11.21 21.63 6.68
N LEU A 528 12.48 22.07 6.66
CA LEU A 528 12.93 23.06 5.68
C LEU A 528 12.90 22.53 4.25
N GLY A 529 13.19 21.24 4.03
CA GLY A 529 13.04 20.60 2.73
C GLY A 529 11.59 20.60 2.23
N TRP A 530 10.63 20.24 3.10
CA TRP A 530 9.21 20.34 2.77
C TRP A 530 8.77 21.78 2.50
N ALA A 531 9.20 22.73 3.33
CA ALA A 531 8.93 24.15 3.13
C ALA A 531 9.49 24.65 1.78
N ALA A 532 10.63 24.11 1.36
CA ALA A 532 11.32 24.51 0.16
C ALA A 532 10.75 23.85 -1.10
N TRP A 533 10.35 22.57 -1.13
CA TRP A 533 9.97 21.85 -2.36
C TRP A 533 8.54 21.31 -2.41
N SER A 534 7.77 21.36 -1.31
CA SER A 534 6.44 20.75 -1.17
C SER A 534 6.42 19.23 -1.39
N MET A 535 5.29 18.60 -1.05
CA MET A 535 5.06 17.16 -1.23
C MET A 535 4.11 16.89 -2.39
N ASP A 536 4.11 15.65 -2.88
CA ASP A 536 3.02 15.12 -3.70
C ASP A 536 2.05 14.35 -2.80
N THR A 537 0.78 14.75 -2.80
CA THR A 537 -0.27 14.12 -1.98
C THR A 537 -1.04 13.04 -2.73
N GLY A 538 -0.73 12.80 -4.00
CA GLY A 538 -1.46 11.88 -4.89
C GLY A 538 -2.81 12.41 -5.37
N TYR A 539 -3.41 13.38 -4.65
CA TYR A 539 -4.71 13.94 -4.96
C TYR A 539 -4.64 15.42 -5.32
N SER A 540 -5.55 15.88 -6.18
CA SER A 540 -5.69 17.29 -6.54
C SER A 540 -7.10 17.78 -6.26
N TYR A 541 -7.20 18.97 -5.69
CA TYR A 541 -8.48 19.62 -5.41
C TYR A 541 -8.44 21.10 -5.80
N ALA A 542 -9.57 21.61 -6.29
CA ALA A 542 -9.83 23.03 -6.39
C ALA A 542 -10.19 23.62 -5.01
N THR A 543 -10.13 24.95 -4.85
CA THR A 543 -10.58 25.62 -3.60
C THR A 543 -12.05 25.34 -3.28
N SER A 544 -12.88 25.06 -4.29
CA SER A 544 -14.29 24.64 -4.11
C SER A 544 -14.45 23.25 -3.49
N GLY A 545 -13.36 22.48 -3.35
CA GLY A 545 -13.37 21.08 -2.92
C GLY A 545 -13.62 20.09 -4.04
N ARG A 546 -13.84 20.50 -5.29
CA ARG A 546 -13.93 19.56 -6.43
C ARG A 546 -12.59 18.84 -6.61
N GLN A 547 -12.60 17.51 -6.64
CA GLN A 547 -11.42 16.73 -7.01
C GLN A 547 -11.15 16.89 -8.51
N ASP A 548 -9.94 17.33 -8.83
CA ASP A 548 -9.44 17.36 -10.20
C ASP A 548 -8.71 16.03 -10.45
N TRP A 549 -9.00 15.40 -11.59
CA TRP A 549 -8.40 14.12 -11.96
C TRP A 549 -7.24 14.30 -12.96
N PRO A 550 -6.32 13.33 -13.06
CA PRO A 550 -5.28 13.37 -14.08
C PRO A 550 -5.85 13.64 -15.48
N GLY A 551 -5.23 14.57 -16.22
CA GLY A 551 -5.69 15.01 -17.54
C GLY A 551 -6.55 16.29 -17.54
N GLU A 552 -7.05 16.72 -16.38
CA GLU A 552 -7.78 17.99 -16.26
C GLU A 552 -6.83 19.18 -16.08
N SER A 553 -7.22 20.36 -16.58
CA SER A 553 -6.41 21.59 -16.53
C SER A 553 -6.13 22.08 -15.09
N GLY A 554 -7.00 21.75 -14.14
CA GLY A 554 -6.86 22.08 -12.72
C GLY A 554 -6.01 21.10 -11.90
N PHE A 555 -5.61 19.95 -12.47
CA PHE A 555 -4.89 18.92 -11.73
C PHE A 555 -3.55 19.45 -11.21
N SER A 556 -3.31 19.37 -9.91
CA SER A 556 -2.06 19.69 -9.22
C SER A 556 -2.03 18.96 -7.87
N SER A 557 -1.22 17.90 -7.77
CA SER A 557 -1.13 17.08 -6.56
C SER A 557 -0.14 17.60 -5.51
N ALA A 558 0.49 18.76 -5.77
CA ALA A 558 1.33 19.43 -4.79
C ALA A 558 0.53 19.77 -3.53
N GLY A 559 1.05 19.40 -2.35
CA GLY A 559 0.33 19.55 -1.08
C GLY A 559 0.09 21.01 -0.68
N PHE A 560 1.04 21.89 -0.98
CA PHE A 560 0.97 23.33 -0.72
C PHE A 560 1.96 24.13 -1.57
N ARG A 561 1.82 25.46 -1.61
CA ARG A 561 2.81 26.35 -2.24
C ARG A 561 4.09 26.39 -1.41
N PRO A 562 5.27 26.05 -1.97
CA PRO A 562 6.52 26.16 -1.24
C PRO A 562 6.97 27.62 -1.09
N ALA A 563 7.87 27.86 -0.13
CA ALA A 563 8.61 29.11 0.00
C ALA A 563 9.45 29.39 -1.27
N TYR A 564 9.85 30.66 -1.47
CA TYR A 564 10.70 31.04 -2.60
C TYR A 564 11.99 31.73 -2.14
N TRP A 565 13.00 31.78 -3.02
CA TRP A 565 14.29 32.40 -2.76
C TRP A 565 14.60 33.43 -3.86
N ASN A 566 15.19 34.57 -3.47
CA ASN A 566 15.66 35.56 -4.43
C ASN A 566 16.97 35.11 -5.10
N GLY A 567 17.24 35.66 -6.28
CA GLY A 567 18.49 35.47 -7.00
C GLY A 567 18.27 35.49 -8.50
N THR A 568 19.35 35.27 -9.27
CA THR A 568 19.25 35.07 -10.72
C THR A 568 18.60 33.72 -11.04
N VAL A 569 18.11 33.55 -12.28
CA VAL A 569 17.60 32.26 -12.80
C VAL A 569 18.72 31.26 -13.15
N ALA A 570 19.95 31.54 -12.73
CA ALA A 570 21.10 30.71 -13.04
C ALA A 570 21.01 29.32 -12.35
N PRO A 571 21.79 28.33 -12.81
CA PRO A 571 21.75 26.98 -12.23
C PRO A 571 22.14 26.92 -10.74
N VAL A 572 21.87 25.78 -10.11
CA VAL A 572 22.06 25.55 -8.66
C VAL A 572 23.51 25.69 -8.20
N ASN A 573 24.50 25.49 -9.09
CA ASN A 573 25.92 25.60 -8.78
C ASN A 573 26.47 27.04 -8.87
N MET A 574 25.65 28.02 -9.26
CA MET A 574 26.06 29.42 -9.33
C MET A 574 25.61 30.18 -8.07
N GLN A 575 26.57 30.54 -7.22
CA GLN A 575 26.32 31.35 -6.03
C GLN A 575 25.57 32.64 -6.38
N GLY A 576 24.51 32.95 -5.63
CA GLY A 576 23.62 34.09 -5.88
C GLY A 576 22.45 33.82 -6.82
N SER A 577 22.33 32.61 -7.39
CA SER A 577 21.10 32.16 -8.03
C SER A 577 20.02 31.81 -7.00
N ALA A 578 18.75 31.90 -7.40
CA ALA A 578 17.64 31.48 -6.54
C ALA A 578 17.73 30.00 -6.17
N LYS A 579 18.15 29.16 -7.13
CA LYS A 579 18.35 27.72 -6.94
C LYS A 579 19.48 27.42 -5.97
N TYR A 580 20.61 28.12 -6.08
CA TYR A 580 21.71 28.01 -5.13
C TYR A 580 21.25 28.38 -3.72
N ASN A 581 20.55 29.51 -3.59
CA ASN A 581 20.06 29.98 -2.29
C ASN A 581 19.08 28.98 -1.65
N ARG A 582 18.14 28.43 -2.43
CA ARG A 582 17.20 27.39 -1.96
C ARG A 582 17.92 26.10 -1.58
N ALA A 583 18.89 25.66 -2.38
CA ALA A 583 19.69 24.46 -2.10
C ALA A 583 20.50 24.54 -0.79
N HIS A 584 20.79 25.76 -0.33
CA HIS A 584 21.47 26.03 0.94
C HIS A 584 20.51 26.51 2.04
N ALA A 585 19.21 26.19 1.95
CA ALA A 585 18.27 26.43 3.03
C ALA A 585 18.66 25.67 4.32
N THR A 586 19.30 24.52 4.18
CA THR A 586 19.90 23.76 5.28
C THR A 586 21.37 24.15 5.47
N PRO A 587 21.89 24.09 6.71
CA PRO A 587 23.26 24.47 7.01
C PRO A 587 24.28 23.45 6.52
N SER A 588 25.55 23.85 6.50
CA SER A 588 26.65 22.89 6.43
C SER A 588 26.78 22.11 7.74
N ARG A 589 27.35 20.90 7.70
CA ARG A 589 27.56 20.05 8.89
C ARG A 589 28.42 20.69 9.98
N ASP A 590 29.31 21.63 9.62
CA ASP A 590 30.15 22.34 10.60
C ASP A 590 29.42 23.46 11.34
N THR A 591 28.25 23.89 10.87
CA THR A 591 27.57 25.07 11.42
C THR A 591 27.28 24.91 12.92
N PHE A 592 26.87 23.70 13.32
CA PHE A 592 26.56 23.33 14.71
C PHE A 592 27.55 22.33 15.31
N CYS A 593 28.67 22.05 14.63
CA CYS A 593 29.72 21.17 15.12
C CYS A 593 31.08 21.76 14.74
N ASN A 594 31.63 22.60 15.61
CA ASN A 594 32.88 23.30 15.38
C ASN A 594 33.59 23.63 16.72
N ALA A 595 34.67 24.42 16.65
CA ALA A 595 35.49 24.76 17.81
C ALA A 595 34.70 25.43 18.96
N LYS A 596 33.53 26.01 18.70
CA LYS A 596 32.73 26.69 19.72
C LYS A 596 32.04 25.74 20.70
N ASN A 597 31.71 24.53 20.27
CA ASN A 597 31.15 23.46 21.10
C ASN A 597 32.08 22.25 21.19
N ASN A 598 33.40 22.47 21.05
CA ASN A 598 34.43 21.43 21.07
C ASN A 598 34.21 20.28 20.07
N CYS A 599 33.48 20.54 18.98
CA CYS A 599 33.07 19.53 18.00
C CYS A 599 33.85 19.70 16.69
N ASN A 600 33.95 18.62 15.91
CA ASN A 600 34.55 18.65 14.58
C ASN A 600 33.72 17.77 13.65
N SER A 601 33.09 18.31 12.61
CA SER A 601 32.21 17.49 11.75
C SER A 601 32.96 16.47 10.89
N ALA A 602 34.27 16.67 10.66
CA ALA A 602 35.13 15.66 10.02
C ALA A 602 35.54 14.54 10.97
N ARG A 603 35.51 14.80 12.28
CA ARG A 603 35.75 13.81 13.34
C ARG A 603 34.71 13.98 14.45
N PRO A 604 33.44 13.64 14.17
CA PRO A 604 32.36 13.77 15.14
C PRO A 604 32.71 13.07 16.45
N PRO A 605 32.23 13.59 17.61
CA PRO A 605 32.43 12.96 18.89
C PRO A 605 32.00 11.48 18.88
N ASP A 606 32.85 10.62 19.43
CA ASP A 606 32.55 9.21 19.71
C ASP A 606 32.43 9.06 21.22
N CYS A 607 31.19 9.11 21.70
CA CYS A 607 30.91 9.09 23.12
C CYS A 607 30.35 7.73 23.55
N PRO A 608 30.77 7.20 24.71
CA PRO A 608 30.24 5.94 25.22
C PRO A 608 28.80 6.07 25.73
N ASP A 609 28.35 7.27 26.06
CA ASP A 609 27.05 7.58 26.66
C ASP A 609 26.56 9.00 26.32
N ALA A 610 25.30 9.29 26.64
CA ALA A 610 24.70 10.61 26.40
C ALA A 610 25.28 11.73 27.27
N ALA A 611 25.83 11.42 28.46
CA ALA A 611 26.47 12.42 29.33
C ALA A 611 27.74 12.98 28.68
N CYS A 612 28.52 12.14 28.02
CA CYS A 612 29.63 12.58 27.18
C CYS A 612 29.15 13.42 26.00
N TYR A 613 28.04 13.06 25.34
CA TYR A 613 27.51 13.87 24.24
C TYR A 613 27.01 15.25 24.67
N ALA A 614 26.63 15.42 25.95
CA ALA A 614 26.15 16.69 26.48
C ALA A 614 27.16 17.84 26.32
N GLN A 615 28.46 17.57 26.42
CA GLN A 615 29.49 18.60 26.29
C GLN A 615 29.62 19.19 24.87
N TYR A 616 29.01 18.55 23.86
CA TYR A 616 29.02 18.99 22.46
C TYR A 616 27.71 19.64 22.03
N TRP A 617 26.77 19.85 22.95
CA TRP A 617 25.54 20.56 22.66
C TRP A 617 25.83 21.99 22.21
N TRP A 618 25.08 22.46 21.21
CA TRP A 618 25.27 23.82 20.70
C TRP A 618 24.54 24.82 21.58
N HIS A 619 25.29 25.76 22.17
CA HIS A 619 24.77 26.77 23.09
C HIS A 619 25.30 28.18 22.79
N GLU A 620 25.79 28.38 21.57
CA GLU A 620 26.30 29.68 21.11
C GLU A 620 25.16 30.62 20.78
N SER A 621 25.38 31.92 20.99
CA SER A 621 24.34 32.93 20.83
C SER A 621 23.83 33.07 19.39
N ASN A 622 24.64 32.71 18.39
CA ASN A 622 24.25 32.74 16.97
C ASN A 622 25.00 31.69 16.12
N ALA A 623 24.26 31.00 15.23
CA ALA A 623 24.79 30.18 14.16
C ALA A 623 24.52 30.85 12.80
N THR A 624 25.52 30.95 11.92
CA THR A 624 25.38 31.66 10.64
C THR A 624 25.96 30.84 9.49
N TRP A 625 25.15 30.61 8.45
CA TRP A 625 25.60 30.07 7.15
C TRP A 625 25.14 30.91 5.96
N LYS A 626 24.17 31.80 6.16
CA LYS A 626 23.78 32.85 5.20
C LYS A 626 24.01 34.23 5.81
N SER A 627 25.19 34.79 5.56
CA SER A 627 25.58 36.09 6.11
C SER A 627 24.72 37.25 5.58
N ASP A 628 24.15 37.14 4.39
CA ASP A 628 23.16 38.09 3.84
C ASP A 628 21.76 37.47 3.82
N CYS A 629 21.29 36.99 4.98
CA CYS A 629 19.99 36.32 5.08
C CYS A 629 18.80 37.22 4.68
N ALA A 630 18.96 38.54 4.75
CA ALA A 630 17.93 39.48 4.30
C ALA A 630 17.55 39.29 2.82
N THR A 631 18.51 38.84 1.99
CA THR A 631 18.29 38.60 0.55
C THR A 631 18.40 37.12 0.16
N SER A 632 19.26 36.35 0.83
CA SER A 632 19.61 34.97 0.45
C SER A 632 18.82 33.89 1.20
N CYS A 633 18.12 34.23 2.28
CA CYS A 633 17.19 33.30 2.93
C CYS A 633 15.85 33.24 2.19
N GLY A 634 15.03 32.26 2.57
CA GLY A 634 13.71 32.04 1.99
C GLY A 634 12.73 33.16 2.35
N PHE A 635 11.72 33.26 1.52
CA PHE A 635 10.61 34.18 1.64
C PHE A 635 9.31 33.37 1.66
N GLU A 636 8.41 33.77 2.53
CA GLU A 636 7.11 33.16 2.64
C GLU A 636 6.31 33.29 1.34
N ASN A 637 5.59 32.23 0.98
CA ASN A 637 4.66 32.20 -0.12
C ASN A 637 3.28 31.73 0.35
N ILE A 638 2.38 32.69 0.59
CA ILE A 638 0.99 32.46 0.99
C ILE A 638 0.13 32.26 -0.25
N LYS A 639 -0.70 31.22 -0.26
CA LYS A 639 -1.69 30.99 -1.33
C LYS A 639 -2.93 31.85 -1.14
N TYR A 640 -3.51 31.83 0.05
CA TYR A 640 -4.75 32.54 0.38
C TYR A 640 -4.45 33.95 0.89
N GLN A 641 -3.86 34.79 0.04
CA GLN A 641 -3.42 36.15 0.40
C GLN A 641 -4.59 37.04 0.86
N THR A 642 -5.76 36.86 0.26
CA THR A 642 -7.01 37.49 0.70
C THR A 642 -7.74 36.59 1.69
N LEU A 643 -8.25 37.17 2.78
CA LEU A 643 -9.05 36.42 3.75
C LEU A 643 -10.29 35.84 3.09
N SER A 644 -10.44 34.52 3.15
CA SER A 644 -11.52 33.77 2.53
C SER A 644 -12.22 32.87 3.55
N ALA A 645 -13.40 32.37 3.19
CA ALA A 645 -14.02 31.26 3.91
C ALA A 645 -13.22 29.95 3.71
N GLU A 646 -13.52 28.96 4.55
CA GLU A 646 -12.99 27.59 4.50
C GLU A 646 -13.18 26.97 3.10
N PRO A 647 -12.13 26.37 2.50
CA PRO A 647 -12.24 25.63 1.26
C PRO A 647 -13.19 24.43 1.38
N GLY A 648 -13.71 23.98 0.24
CA GLY A 648 -14.63 22.85 0.19
C GLY A 648 -14.00 21.54 0.67
N ARG A 649 -14.84 20.67 1.26
CA ARG A 649 -14.44 19.44 1.94
C ARG A 649 -13.91 18.32 1.04
N GLY A 650 -14.08 18.39 -0.27
CA GLY A 650 -13.87 17.25 -1.17
C GLY A 650 -15.21 16.80 -1.77
N THR A 651 -15.35 16.90 -3.09
CA THR A 651 -16.52 16.48 -3.86
C THR A 651 -16.06 15.86 -5.18
N ARG A 652 -16.94 15.07 -5.81
CA ARG A 652 -16.63 14.34 -7.06
C ARG A 652 -15.38 13.46 -6.87
N LEU A 653 -15.40 12.65 -5.81
CA LEU A 653 -14.31 11.73 -5.54
C LEU A 653 -14.28 10.63 -6.61
N GLN A 654 -13.09 10.27 -7.09
CA GLN A 654 -12.90 9.14 -8.01
C GLN A 654 -13.33 7.82 -7.34
N TYR A 655 -12.99 7.68 -6.05
CA TYR A 655 -13.36 6.57 -5.17
C TYR A 655 -13.71 7.11 -3.77
N GLY A 656 -14.46 6.35 -2.99
CA GLY A 656 -14.82 6.68 -1.61
C GLY A 656 -16.09 7.51 -1.47
N THR A 657 -16.85 7.72 -2.55
CA THR A 657 -18.18 8.33 -2.43
C THR A 657 -19.14 7.31 -1.82
N PRO A 658 -19.79 7.60 -0.67
CA PRO A 658 -20.70 6.66 -0.04
C PRO A 658 -21.99 6.50 -0.83
N ILE A 659 -22.64 5.34 -0.69
CA ILE A 659 -23.99 5.09 -1.20
C ILE A 659 -24.97 5.06 -0.03
N CYS A 660 -25.97 5.94 -0.05
CA CYS A 660 -26.91 6.04 1.06
C CYS A 660 -28.05 5.03 0.93
N ALA A 661 -28.49 4.45 2.05
CA ALA A 661 -29.55 3.43 2.04
C ALA A 661 -30.87 3.92 1.42
N ALA A 662 -31.15 5.22 1.51
CA ALA A 662 -32.31 5.87 0.92
C ALA A 662 -32.27 5.93 -0.63
N ASP A 663 -31.10 5.77 -1.23
CA ASP A 663 -30.91 5.80 -2.69
C ASP A 663 -31.31 4.44 -3.29
N SER A 664 -32.62 4.15 -3.27
CA SER A 664 -33.29 3.07 -4.00
C SER A 664 -32.75 1.64 -3.80
N ASN A 665 -32.45 1.20 -2.56
CA ASN A 665 -31.97 -0.16 -2.23
C ASN A 665 -30.75 -0.67 -3.04
N ASN A 666 -30.15 0.17 -3.90
CA ASN A 666 -28.93 0.00 -4.67
C ASN A 666 -28.56 -1.45 -5.07
N GLY A 667 -29.48 -2.16 -5.75
CA GLY A 667 -29.25 -3.53 -6.23
C GLY A 667 -29.76 -4.65 -5.32
N LEU A 668 -30.26 -4.34 -4.11
CA LEU A 668 -30.91 -5.32 -3.24
C LEU A 668 -32.37 -5.59 -3.63
N PRO A 669 -32.84 -6.84 -3.52
CA PRO A 669 -34.24 -7.19 -3.72
C PRO A 669 -35.17 -6.56 -2.69
N ALA A 670 -36.42 -6.32 -3.09
CA ALA A 670 -37.44 -5.80 -2.18
C ALA A 670 -37.66 -6.76 -0.98
N GLY A 671 -37.69 -6.21 0.23
CA GLY A 671 -37.88 -6.98 1.46
C GLY A 671 -36.63 -7.73 1.96
N ALA A 672 -35.45 -7.47 1.39
CA ALA A 672 -34.19 -7.93 1.97
C ALA A 672 -34.01 -7.37 3.38
N LEU A 673 -33.59 -8.23 4.30
CA LEU A 673 -33.30 -7.90 5.69
C LEU A 673 -31.82 -7.55 5.81
N ILE A 674 -31.48 -6.36 6.26
CA ILE A 674 -30.09 -5.86 6.23
C ILE A 674 -29.56 -5.81 7.66
N VAL A 675 -28.36 -6.35 7.86
CA VAL A 675 -27.57 -6.19 9.07
C VAL A 675 -26.39 -5.26 8.77
N ASN A 676 -26.37 -4.09 9.40
CA ASN A 676 -25.36 -3.06 9.13
C ASN A 676 -24.08 -3.34 9.93
N SER A 677 -22.96 -2.75 9.52
CA SER A 677 -21.70 -2.77 10.30
C SER A 677 -21.67 -1.78 11.48
N MET A 678 -22.75 -1.02 11.67
CA MET A 678 -22.91 -0.04 12.75
C MET A 678 -24.33 -0.08 13.31
N PRO A 679 -24.52 0.25 14.60
CA PRO A 679 -25.85 0.37 15.19
C PRO A 679 -26.75 1.40 14.49
N ASP A 680 -28.07 1.23 14.65
CA ASP A 680 -29.09 2.18 14.19
C ASP A 680 -28.89 3.60 14.74
N ASN A 681 -29.27 4.59 13.94
CA ASN A 681 -29.21 6.02 14.29
C ASN A 681 -27.78 6.52 14.60
N THR A 682 -26.76 5.81 14.17
CA THR A 682 -25.36 6.25 14.27
C THR A 682 -25.07 7.27 13.17
N ASN A 683 -24.40 8.37 13.51
CA ASN A 683 -23.98 9.33 12.50
C ASN A 683 -22.99 8.68 11.52
N THR A 684 -23.22 8.84 10.22
CA THR A 684 -22.34 8.32 9.16
C THR A 684 -21.28 9.35 8.75
N TYR A 685 -21.37 10.57 9.28
CA TYR A 685 -20.48 11.70 8.98
C TYR A 685 -20.39 12.09 7.51
N SER A 686 -21.36 11.63 6.72
CA SER A 686 -21.46 11.79 5.28
C SER A 686 -22.82 12.41 4.89
N SER A 687 -23.07 12.50 3.58
CA SER A 687 -24.39 12.90 3.06
C SER A 687 -25.51 11.91 3.42
N CYS A 688 -25.18 10.70 3.89
CA CYS A 688 -26.18 9.70 4.27
C CYS A 688 -26.87 10.00 5.61
N GLY A 689 -26.36 10.96 6.40
CA GLY A 689 -26.97 11.34 7.67
C GLY A 689 -26.71 10.28 8.73
N THR A 690 -27.76 9.64 9.24
CA THR A 690 -27.66 8.56 10.23
C THR A 690 -27.97 7.20 9.59
N THR A 691 -27.39 6.13 10.12
CA THR A 691 -27.73 4.76 9.70
C THR A 691 -29.23 4.49 9.86
N SER A 692 -29.81 3.87 8.83
CA SER A 692 -31.19 3.37 8.81
C SER A 692 -31.39 2.11 9.65
N ASN A 693 -32.65 1.72 9.86
CA ASN A 693 -33.04 0.52 10.61
C ASN A 693 -32.30 -0.75 10.16
N ASP A 694 -31.70 -1.43 11.13
CA ASP A 694 -30.99 -2.71 11.07
C ASP A 694 -31.92 -3.84 11.50
N ASN A 695 -31.80 -5.01 10.85
CA ASN A 695 -32.54 -6.23 11.18
C ASN A 695 -31.69 -7.21 12.00
N GLY A 696 -30.69 -6.72 12.73
CA GLY A 696 -29.74 -7.57 13.42
C GLY A 696 -28.73 -6.80 14.27
N SER A 697 -27.56 -7.41 14.42
CA SER A 697 -26.43 -6.84 15.13
C SER A 697 -25.13 -7.29 14.48
N PHE A 698 -24.13 -6.42 14.52
CA PHE A 698 -22.76 -6.70 14.13
C PHE A 698 -21.83 -6.63 15.34
N GLN A 699 -20.90 -7.57 15.44
CA GLN A 699 -19.95 -7.65 16.54
C GLN A 699 -18.58 -8.10 16.04
N PHE A 700 -17.52 -7.45 16.53
CA PHE A 700 -16.16 -7.95 16.35
C PHE A 700 -15.80 -8.99 17.41
N THR A 701 -14.80 -9.82 17.10
CA THR A 701 -14.09 -10.66 18.06
C THR A 701 -12.59 -10.54 17.81
N PHE A 702 -11.85 -10.23 18.87
CA PHE A 702 -10.39 -10.11 18.86
C PHE A 702 -9.77 -11.15 19.79
N ASN A 703 -8.67 -11.74 19.36
CA ASN A 703 -7.88 -12.65 20.19
C ASN A 703 -7.01 -11.88 21.19
N SER A 704 -6.86 -12.44 22.39
CA SER A 704 -6.02 -11.85 23.42
C SER A 704 -4.59 -12.38 23.36
N ASP A 705 -3.59 -11.52 23.57
CA ASP A 705 -2.19 -11.94 23.78
C ASP A 705 -1.91 -12.51 25.19
N GLY A 706 -2.90 -12.46 26.10
CA GLY A 706 -2.81 -12.91 27.48
C GLY A 706 -2.12 -11.94 28.46
N SER A 707 -1.72 -10.74 28.03
CA SER A 707 -1.05 -9.75 28.88
C SER A 707 -1.98 -9.24 30.00
N VAL A 708 -1.56 -9.31 31.27
CA VAL A 708 -2.38 -8.83 32.41
C VAL A 708 -1.59 -7.86 33.27
N GLY A 709 -2.17 -6.69 33.58
CA GLY A 709 -1.56 -5.70 34.46
C GLY A 709 -1.93 -4.26 34.11
N PRO A 710 -1.75 -3.32 35.04
CA PRO A 710 -2.04 -1.91 34.79
C PRO A 710 -1.10 -1.34 33.71
N GLY A 711 -1.68 -0.67 32.71
CA GLY A 711 -0.93 -0.05 31.62
C GLY A 711 -0.51 -1.01 30.49
N LEU A 712 -0.96 -2.27 30.50
CA LEU A 712 -0.81 -3.21 29.38
C LEU A 712 -2.12 -3.31 28.60
N GLY A 713 -2.05 -3.51 27.28
CA GLY A 713 -3.19 -3.83 26.42
C GLY A 713 -3.16 -5.28 25.97
N GLN A 714 -4.34 -5.87 25.71
CA GLN A 714 -4.53 -7.30 25.47
C GLN A 714 -4.90 -7.68 24.03
N TYR A 715 -5.29 -6.71 23.20
CA TYR A 715 -5.97 -6.94 21.92
C TYR A 715 -5.30 -6.15 20.79
N GLU A 716 -4.17 -6.64 20.31
CA GLU A 716 -3.31 -6.02 19.30
C GLU A 716 -4.04 -5.80 17.97
N ALA A 717 -4.91 -6.74 17.59
CA ALA A 717 -5.71 -6.68 16.37
C ALA A 717 -6.54 -5.39 16.24
N LYS A 718 -6.92 -4.74 17.36
CA LYS A 718 -7.63 -3.44 17.32
C LYS A 718 -6.78 -2.32 16.75
N GLY A 719 -5.45 -2.44 16.89
CA GLY A 719 -4.50 -1.57 16.23
C GLY A 719 -4.64 -1.60 14.71
N ASP A 720 -4.94 -2.79 14.17
CA ASP A 720 -5.06 -3.08 12.74
C ASP A 720 -6.49 -2.95 12.20
N LEU A 721 -7.43 -2.53 13.04
CA LEU A 721 -8.80 -2.23 12.65
C LEU A 721 -8.96 -0.74 12.37
N TYR A 722 -9.64 -0.43 11.27
CA TYR A 722 -9.87 0.93 10.79
C TYR A 722 -11.33 1.13 10.40
N GLN A 723 -11.77 2.39 10.38
CA GLN A 723 -13.15 2.77 10.07
C GLN A 723 -13.14 3.92 9.06
N ILE A 724 -14.02 3.85 8.05
CA ILE A 724 -14.11 4.80 6.95
C ILE A 724 -15.55 5.24 6.73
N GLY A 725 -15.76 6.55 6.57
CA GLY A 725 -17.00 7.18 6.15
C GLY A 725 -17.24 7.08 4.64
N GLY A 726 -17.34 5.86 4.13
CA GLY A 726 -17.56 5.49 2.71
C GLY A 726 -18.44 4.23 2.63
N GLY A 727 -18.55 3.58 1.48
CA GLY A 727 -19.32 2.32 1.40
C GLY A 727 -20.84 2.49 1.46
N TYR A 728 -21.54 1.37 1.68
CA TYR A 728 -22.99 1.36 1.87
C TYR A 728 -23.38 1.98 3.21
N ASN A 729 -24.46 2.77 3.19
CA ASN A 729 -24.96 3.52 4.34
C ASN A 729 -23.92 4.47 4.95
N GLY A 730 -22.90 4.86 4.17
CA GLY A 730 -21.87 5.81 4.59
C GLY A 730 -20.88 5.30 5.62
N HIS A 731 -20.76 3.97 5.81
CA HIS A 731 -19.71 3.41 6.66
C HIS A 731 -19.23 2.00 6.25
N PHE A 732 -17.93 1.75 6.42
CA PHE A 732 -17.37 0.39 6.52
C PHE A 732 -16.14 0.36 7.43
N TRP A 733 -15.78 -0.84 7.89
CA TRP A 733 -14.51 -1.12 8.56
C TRP A 733 -13.59 -1.86 7.61
N TYR A 734 -12.27 -1.78 7.83
CA TYR A 734 -11.33 -2.69 7.18
C TYR A 734 -10.19 -3.08 8.13
N ALA A 735 -9.54 -4.19 7.81
CA ALA A 735 -8.31 -4.65 8.44
C ALA A 735 -7.41 -5.30 7.39
N HIS A 736 -6.11 -5.38 7.67
CA HIS A 736 -5.17 -6.01 6.74
C HIS A 736 -5.26 -7.54 6.83
N THR A 737 -5.04 -8.22 5.71
CA THR A 737 -5.07 -9.69 5.63
C THR A 737 -3.86 -10.31 6.33
N ARG A 738 -4.09 -11.38 7.11
CA ARG A 738 -3.04 -12.04 7.91
C ARG A 738 -3.08 -13.55 7.71
N SER A 739 -1.96 -14.17 7.36
CA SER A 739 -1.82 -15.63 7.43
C SER A 739 -1.38 -16.06 8.83
N ALA A 740 -1.40 -17.37 9.12
CA ALA A 740 -0.88 -17.89 10.38
C ALA A 740 0.59 -17.50 10.65
N ALA A 741 1.40 -17.34 9.59
CA ALA A 741 2.78 -16.87 9.70
C ALA A 741 2.88 -15.37 10.04
N HIS A 742 1.82 -14.61 9.76
CA HIS A 742 1.73 -13.17 10.01
C HIS A 742 0.72 -12.85 11.12
N LEU A 743 0.64 -13.72 12.14
CA LEU A 743 -0.16 -13.54 13.35
C LEU A 743 -1.70 -13.55 13.12
N GLY A 744 -2.16 -14.08 11.99
CA GLY A 744 -3.56 -14.40 11.71
C GLY A 744 -3.93 -15.84 12.12
N GLY A 745 -5.14 -16.28 11.75
CA GLY A 745 -5.68 -17.61 12.07
C GLY A 745 -6.44 -17.66 13.41
N ASP A 746 -7.01 -18.82 13.72
CA ASP A 746 -7.98 -19.00 14.83
C ASP A 746 -7.51 -18.42 16.18
N ASN A 747 -6.21 -18.50 16.48
CA ASN A 747 -5.60 -18.00 17.72
C ASN A 747 -4.57 -16.87 17.48
N GLY A 748 -4.53 -16.31 16.27
CA GLY A 748 -3.62 -15.23 15.91
C GLY A 748 -4.00 -13.92 16.61
N VAL A 749 -3.02 -13.23 17.20
CA VAL A 749 -3.26 -11.98 17.95
C VAL A 749 -3.59 -10.77 17.06
N LEU A 750 -3.40 -10.89 15.74
CA LEU A 750 -3.84 -9.91 14.73
C LEU A 750 -5.09 -10.35 13.97
N THR A 751 -5.74 -11.43 14.41
CA THR A 751 -7.01 -11.90 13.83
C THR A 751 -8.16 -11.00 14.26
N VAL A 752 -8.93 -10.54 13.28
CA VAL A 752 -10.18 -9.80 13.43
C VAL A 752 -11.30 -10.63 12.80
N ASN A 753 -12.27 -11.03 13.61
CA ASN A 753 -13.50 -11.65 13.12
C ASN A 753 -14.66 -10.67 13.27
N GLY A 754 -15.43 -10.45 12.21
CA GLY A 754 -16.66 -9.67 12.24
C GLY A 754 -17.85 -10.58 11.99
N THR A 755 -18.84 -10.56 12.89
CA THR A 755 -20.01 -11.44 12.84
C THR A 755 -21.29 -10.62 12.74
N TRP A 756 -22.04 -10.81 11.65
CA TRP A 756 -23.41 -10.30 11.49
C TRP A 756 -24.39 -11.36 11.98
N THR A 757 -25.27 -11.00 12.91
CA THR A 757 -26.34 -11.87 13.44
C THR A 757 -27.69 -11.21 13.16
N LEU A 758 -28.57 -11.91 12.44
CA LEU A 758 -29.94 -11.45 12.21
C LEU A 758 -30.75 -11.48 13.53
N ASP A 759 -31.68 -10.56 13.72
CA ASP A 759 -32.52 -10.44 14.94
C ASP A 759 -33.68 -11.44 15.01
N GLN A 760 -33.82 -12.28 13.98
CA GLN A 760 -34.91 -13.22 13.83
C GLN A 760 -34.46 -14.56 13.27
N ASN A 761 -35.19 -15.61 13.64
CA ASN A 761 -34.99 -16.94 13.07
C ASN A 761 -35.49 -17.00 11.64
N LEU A 762 -34.65 -17.50 10.74
CA LEU A 762 -35.05 -17.97 9.42
C LEU A 762 -35.12 -19.49 9.48
N ASN A 763 -36.34 -20.04 9.50
CA ASN A 763 -36.60 -21.46 9.28
C ASN A 763 -37.01 -21.66 7.82
N SER A 764 -36.20 -21.15 6.91
CA SER A 764 -36.51 -21.05 5.48
C SER A 764 -35.24 -20.91 4.66
N TRP A 765 -35.39 -21.06 3.36
CA TRP A 765 -34.35 -20.69 2.39
C TRP A 765 -34.17 -19.18 2.33
N ALA A 766 -32.93 -18.73 2.26
CA ALA A 766 -32.59 -17.33 2.05
C ALA A 766 -31.31 -17.19 1.23
N ARG A 767 -31.27 -16.16 0.39
CA ARG A 767 -30.06 -15.69 -0.28
C ARG A 767 -29.30 -14.76 0.65
N VAL A 768 -27.99 -14.93 0.72
CA VAL A 768 -27.08 -14.07 1.50
C VAL A 768 -26.28 -13.21 0.53
N LEU A 769 -26.33 -11.89 0.72
CA LEU A 769 -25.54 -10.93 -0.02
C LEU A 769 -24.65 -10.14 0.93
N VAL A 770 -23.47 -9.75 0.48
CA VAL A 770 -22.54 -8.85 1.18
C VAL A 770 -22.31 -7.62 0.33
N HIS A 771 -22.26 -6.45 0.95
CA HIS A 771 -21.79 -5.26 0.26
C HIS A 771 -20.26 -5.31 0.18
N LEU A 772 -19.68 -4.74 -0.89
CA LEU A 772 -18.25 -4.51 -1.03
C LEU A 772 -18.04 -3.01 -1.30
N PRO A 773 -17.20 -2.32 -0.51
CA PRO A 773 -16.86 -0.93 -0.79
C PRO A 773 -15.93 -0.79 -2.00
N ASP A 774 -15.88 0.40 -2.59
CA ASP A 774 -14.95 0.74 -3.68
C ASP A 774 -13.49 0.95 -3.22
N THR A 775 -13.26 1.00 -1.91
CA THR A 775 -11.97 1.20 -1.24
C THR A 775 -11.86 0.26 -0.04
N GLY A 776 -10.65 -0.19 0.30
CA GLY A 776 -10.41 -1.03 1.49
C GLY A 776 -10.89 -2.48 1.38
N ALA A 777 -11.19 -2.96 0.16
CA ALA A 777 -11.55 -4.33 -0.14
C ALA A 777 -10.69 -4.84 -1.31
N HIS A 778 -9.54 -5.42 -0.99
CA HIS A 778 -8.50 -5.75 -1.96
C HIS A 778 -8.17 -7.24 -2.02
N THR A 779 -8.56 -8.01 -0.99
CA THR A 779 -8.26 -9.44 -0.92
C THR A 779 -9.00 -10.26 -1.98
N GLN A 780 -8.29 -11.24 -2.52
CA GLN A 780 -8.83 -12.21 -3.48
C GLN A 780 -9.32 -13.50 -2.78
N GLN A 781 -9.20 -13.55 -1.45
CA GLN A 781 -9.50 -14.72 -0.61
C GLN A 781 -10.34 -14.36 0.63
N ALA A 782 -11.25 -13.38 0.54
CA ALA A 782 -12.12 -13.04 1.68
C ALA A 782 -12.91 -14.28 2.12
N HIS A 783 -12.73 -14.70 3.37
CA HIS A 783 -13.26 -15.95 3.89
C HIS A 783 -14.46 -15.68 4.80
N TYR A 784 -15.64 -16.07 4.30
CA TYR A 784 -16.89 -16.00 5.02
C TYR A 784 -17.32 -17.38 5.54
N THR A 785 -17.83 -17.43 6.77
CA THR A 785 -18.52 -18.60 7.32
C THR A 785 -19.99 -18.27 7.57
N ILE A 786 -20.89 -19.06 6.98
CA ILE A 786 -22.34 -18.91 7.08
C ILE A 786 -22.84 -19.94 8.09
N HIS A 787 -23.31 -19.46 9.24
CA HIS A 787 -23.78 -20.31 10.34
C HIS A 787 -25.30 -20.47 10.38
N GLY A 788 -25.74 -21.53 11.07
CA GLY A 788 -27.17 -21.80 11.28
C GLY A 788 -27.85 -22.43 10.08
N VAL A 789 -27.06 -22.97 9.15
CA VAL A 789 -27.51 -23.67 7.94
C VAL A 789 -27.78 -25.15 8.27
N ALA A 790 -28.79 -25.72 7.62
CA ALA A 790 -29.11 -27.14 7.71
C ALA A 790 -27.88 -27.99 7.33
N GLY A 791 -27.53 -28.95 8.19
CA GLY A 791 -26.37 -29.82 7.96
C GLY A 791 -25.02 -29.21 8.32
N GLY A 792 -24.99 -28.08 9.04
CA GLY A 792 -23.76 -27.45 9.56
C GLY A 792 -23.42 -26.16 8.83
N ASP A 793 -22.32 -25.54 9.24
CA ASP A 793 -21.86 -24.27 8.68
C ASP A 793 -21.39 -24.43 7.23
N ARG A 794 -21.27 -23.30 6.52
CA ARG A 794 -20.80 -23.26 5.13
C ARG A 794 -19.70 -22.22 4.98
N GLU A 795 -18.61 -22.62 4.34
CA GLU A 795 -17.50 -21.73 4.02
C GLU A 795 -17.69 -21.12 2.63
N ARG A 796 -17.28 -19.87 2.45
CA ARG A 796 -17.31 -19.18 1.14
C ARG A 796 -16.11 -18.26 1.00
N TYR A 797 -15.36 -18.42 -0.08
CA TYR A 797 -14.25 -17.53 -0.43
C TYR A 797 -14.63 -16.63 -1.60
N LEU A 798 -14.33 -15.34 -1.49
CA LEU A 798 -14.69 -14.33 -2.48
C LEU A 798 -13.49 -13.46 -2.85
N ASN A 799 -13.32 -13.21 -4.15
CA ASN A 799 -12.46 -12.13 -4.62
C ASN A 799 -13.21 -10.80 -4.46
N THR A 800 -12.73 -9.92 -3.59
CA THR A 800 -13.42 -8.68 -3.21
C THR A 800 -12.95 -7.45 -3.98
N HIS A 801 -11.99 -7.59 -4.88
CA HIS A 801 -11.30 -6.48 -5.53
C HIS A 801 -12.10 -5.88 -6.70
N TYR A 802 -13.35 -5.51 -6.47
CA TYR A 802 -14.26 -4.95 -7.48
C TYR A 802 -13.96 -3.49 -7.83
N GLY A 803 -13.43 -2.71 -6.88
CA GLY A 803 -13.19 -1.27 -7.06
C GLY A 803 -14.48 -0.45 -7.23
N ALA A 804 -15.61 -0.96 -6.75
CA ALA A 804 -16.92 -0.32 -6.82
C ALA A 804 -17.79 -0.69 -5.62
N ASN A 805 -18.65 0.23 -5.19
CA ASN A 805 -19.67 -0.03 -4.18
C ASN A 805 -20.76 -0.95 -4.77
N THR A 806 -20.78 -2.22 -4.39
CA THR A 806 -21.66 -3.23 -5.00
C THR A 806 -22.12 -4.29 -4.01
N TRP A 807 -23.26 -4.93 -4.28
CA TRP A 807 -23.72 -6.11 -3.55
C TRP A 807 -23.34 -7.39 -4.30
N VAL A 808 -22.77 -8.35 -3.59
CA VAL A 808 -22.34 -9.65 -4.14
C VAL A 808 -23.02 -10.78 -3.38
N GLU A 809 -23.50 -11.78 -4.11
CA GLU A 809 -24.14 -12.97 -3.56
C GLU A 809 -23.09 -13.97 -3.04
N LEU A 810 -23.19 -14.36 -1.76
CA LEU A 810 -22.40 -15.47 -1.21
C LEU A 810 -23.03 -16.83 -1.55
N GLY A 811 -24.34 -16.87 -1.78
CA GLY A 811 -25.11 -18.05 -2.16
C GLY A 811 -26.48 -18.13 -1.48
N VAL A 812 -27.20 -19.21 -1.75
CA VAL A 812 -28.50 -19.52 -1.13
C VAL A 812 -28.42 -20.68 -0.16
N TYR A 813 -28.94 -20.48 1.06
CA TYR A 813 -28.81 -21.43 2.16
C TYR A 813 -30.15 -21.72 2.83
N HIS A 814 -30.32 -22.93 3.35
CA HIS A 814 -31.46 -23.32 4.17
C HIS A 814 -31.15 -23.10 5.65
N PHE A 815 -31.66 -22.02 6.23
CA PHE A 815 -31.47 -21.74 7.65
C PHE A 815 -32.49 -22.51 8.50
N THR A 816 -32.04 -22.99 9.67
CA THR A 816 -32.87 -23.72 10.65
C THR A 816 -32.90 -23.01 12.01
N GLY A 817 -32.56 -21.73 12.03
CA GLY A 817 -32.34 -20.95 13.25
C GLY A 817 -32.04 -19.50 12.92
N THR A 818 -31.28 -18.83 13.78
CA THR A 818 -30.87 -17.44 13.57
C THR A 818 -29.66 -17.42 12.61
N PRO A 819 -29.78 -16.84 11.41
CA PRO A 819 -28.65 -16.70 10.50
C PRO A 819 -27.51 -15.89 11.11
N LYS A 820 -26.28 -16.35 10.88
CA LYS A 820 -25.08 -15.54 11.10
C LYS A 820 -24.14 -15.65 9.93
N VAL A 821 -23.43 -14.57 9.63
CA VAL A 821 -22.30 -14.55 8.70
C VAL A 821 -21.11 -14.04 9.49
N GLU A 822 -20.00 -14.75 9.42
CA GLU A 822 -18.71 -14.34 9.98
C GLU A 822 -17.73 -14.09 8.82
N LEU A 823 -16.91 -13.05 8.94
CA LEU A 823 -15.78 -12.76 8.05
C LEU A 823 -14.52 -12.64 8.90
N THR A 824 -13.43 -13.24 8.45
CA THR A 824 -12.11 -13.09 9.06
C THR A 824 -11.17 -12.29 8.16
N ASN A 825 -10.18 -11.60 8.75
CA ASN A 825 -9.03 -11.09 8.00
C ASN A 825 -7.96 -12.17 7.73
N THR A 826 -8.21 -13.41 8.13
CA THR A 826 -7.28 -14.49 7.86
C THR A 826 -7.37 -14.96 6.41
N THR A 827 -6.27 -14.87 5.67
CA THR A 827 -6.13 -15.45 4.33
C THR A 827 -4.86 -16.28 4.23
N ALA A 828 -4.81 -17.24 3.29
CA ALA A 828 -3.62 -18.09 3.13
C ALA A 828 -2.38 -17.28 2.67
N ASP A 829 -2.61 -16.23 1.89
CA ASP A 829 -1.59 -15.32 1.33
C ASP A 829 -1.40 -14.03 2.13
N GLY A 830 -2.07 -13.87 3.28
CA GLY A 830 -2.08 -12.60 4.02
C GLY A 830 -0.72 -12.24 4.60
N THR A 831 -0.12 -11.16 4.09
CA THR A 831 1.16 -10.54 4.54
C THR A 831 0.96 -9.16 5.17
N ALA A 832 -0.29 -8.74 5.34
CA ALA A 832 -0.75 -7.39 5.67
C ALA A 832 -0.61 -6.35 4.55
N ASP A 833 -0.46 -6.79 3.30
CA ASP A 833 -0.40 -5.92 2.13
C ASP A 833 -1.75 -5.71 1.42
N ASP A 834 -2.75 -6.56 1.71
CA ASP A 834 -4.13 -6.42 1.22
C ASP A 834 -5.09 -6.13 2.37
N ASP A 835 -6.24 -5.55 2.03
CA ASP A 835 -7.32 -5.26 2.96
C ASP A 835 -8.52 -6.19 2.78
N VAL A 836 -9.18 -6.49 3.89
CA VAL A 836 -10.53 -7.07 3.95
C VAL A 836 -11.50 -6.04 4.55
N ALA A 837 -12.68 -5.88 3.94
CA ALA A 837 -13.70 -4.94 4.40
C ALA A 837 -14.85 -5.63 5.14
N TYR A 838 -15.26 -5.07 6.28
CA TYR A 838 -16.46 -5.42 7.02
C TYR A 838 -17.51 -4.32 6.83
N THR A 839 -18.57 -4.63 6.10
CA THR A 839 -19.67 -3.69 5.82
C THR A 839 -21.03 -4.32 6.13
N SER A 840 -22.02 -4.25 5.25
CA SER A 840 -23.38 -4.73 5.52
C SER A 840 -23.65 -6.08 4.86
N VAL A 841 -24.49 -6.90 5.51
CA VAL A 841 -24.97 -8.20 5.01
C VAL A 841 -26.48 -8.13 4.81
N ALA A 842 -26.99 -8.69 3.72
CA ALA A 842 -28.42 -8.75 3.43
C ALA A 842 -28.91 -10.19 3.29
N PHE A 843 -30.09 -10.47 3.83
CA PHE A 843 -30.79 -11.74 3.72
C PHE A 843 -32.09 -11.55 2.95
N GLN A 844 -32.17 -12.12 1.75
CA GLN A 844 -33.41 -12.17 0.98
C GLN A 844 -34.10 -13.50 1.24
N LYS A 845 -35.24 -13.47 1.94
CA LYS A 845 -36.06 -14.65 2.17
C LYS A 845 -36.62 -15.21 0.86
N LEU A 846 -36.52 -16.52 0.69
CA LEU A 846 -37.05 -17.22 -0.48
C LEU A 846 -38.27 -18.08 -0.10
N PRO A 847 -39.23 -18.27 -1.02
CA PRO A 847 -40.40 -19.10 -0.77
C PRO A 847 -40.08 -20.61 -0.64
N GLY A 848 -38.89 -21.03 -1.08
CA GLY A 848 -38.40 -22.40 -1.03
C GLY A 848 -36.99 -22.49 -1.62
N LYS A 849 -36.46 -23.71 -1.75
CA LYS A 849 -35.20 -23.98 -2.44
C LYS A 849 -35.29 -23.48 -3.88
N PRO A 850 -34.28 -22.74 -4.40
CA PRO A 850 -34.22 -22.44 -5.83
C PRO A 850 -34.28 -23.72 -6.64
N LYS A 851 -35.09 -23.71 -7.71
CA LYS A 851 -35.21 -24.85 -8.61
C LYS A 851 -33.86 -25.22 -9.23
N HIS A 852 -33.00 -24.23 -9.45
CA HIS A 852 -31.68 -24.42 -10.03
C HIS A 852 -30.62 -23.77 -9.13
N MET A 853 -29.74 -24.57 -8.55
CA MET A 853 -28.53 -24.13 -7.86
C MET A 853 -27.34 -24.54 -8.71
N VAL A 854 -26.83 -23.59 -9.49
CA VAL A 854 -25.92 -23.83 -10.62
C VAL A 854 -24.54 -23.28 -10.31
N VAL A 855 -23.50 -24.10 -10.55
CA VAL A 855 -22.11 -23.68 -10.43
C VAL A 855 -21.41 -23.84 -11.78
N THR A 856 -20.72 -22.79 -12.23
CA THR A 856 -19.74 -22.89 -13.33
C THR A 856 -18.31 -22.92 -12.80
N MET A 857 -17.58 -23.93 -13.26
CA MET A 857 -16.17 -24.17 -12.94
C MET A 857 -15.41 -24.35 -14.26
N GLY A 858 -14.09 -24.33 -14.23
CA GLY A 858 -13.25 -24.60 -15.38
C GLY A 858 -12.35 -23.44 -15.80
N ASP A 859 -11.86 -23.59 -17.02
CA ASP A 859 -10.84 -22.74 -17.63
C ASP A 859 -11.40 -21.54 -18.42
N SER A 860 -10.56 -20.98 -19.29
CA SER A 860 -10.82 -19.83 -20.16
C SER A 860 -12.04 -19.98 -21.07
N TYR A 861 -12.36 -21.19 -21.54
CA TYR A 861 -13.53 -21.42 -22.38
C TYR A 861 -14.83 -21.26 -21.59
N THR A 862 -14.81 -21.52 -20.28
CA THR A 862 -15.96 -21.26 -19.39
C THR A 862 -15.95 -19.86 -18.79
N SER A 863 -14.77 -19.28 -18.47
CA SER A 863 -14.69 -17.88 -18.04
C SER A 863 -15.21 -16.92 -19.11
N GLY A 864 -15.10 -17.30 -20.39
CA GLY A 864 -15.53 -16.49 -21.53
C GLY A 864 -14.42 -15.57 -22.05
N GLU A 865 -13.17 -15.98 -21.88
CA GLU A 865 -12.01 -15.38 -22.56
C GLU A 865 -12.31 -15.22 -24.07
N GLY A 866 -11.98 -14.06 -24.63
CA GLY A 866 -12.28 -13.72 -26.03
C GLY A 866 -13.69 -13.20 -26.32
N ALA A 867 -14.59 -13.17 -25.32
CA ALA A 867 -15.94 -12.62 -25.48
C ALA A 867 -16.09 -11.17 -24.95
N GLY A 868 -15.01 -10.57 -24.44
CA GLY A 868 -14.97 -9.21 -23.90
C GLY A 868 -15.82 -9.03 -22.64
N SER A 869 -15.96 -7.78 -22.15
CA SER A 869 -16.77 -7.43 -20.97
C SER A 869 -16.41 -8.25 -19.72
N TYR A 870 -15.12 -8.31 -19.39
CA TYR A 870 -14.62 -8.98 -18.20
C TYR A 870 -14.95 -8.20 -16.93
N SER A 871 -15.18 -8.92 -15.83
CA SER A 871 -15.45 -8.30 -14.54
C SER A 871 -14.17 -7.69 -13.96
N PRO A 872 -14.23 -6.48 -13.36
CA PRO A 872 -13.03 -5.76 -12.91
C PRO A 872 -12.16 -6.54 -11.95
N GLU A 873 -12.75 -7.33 -11.05
CA GLU A 873 -12.02 -8.14 -10.08
C GLU A 873 -11.26 -9.32 -10.71
N SER A 874 -11.56 -9.67 -11.96
CA SER A 874 -10.95 -10.78 -12.69
C SER A 874 -10.09 -10.37 -13.88
N ASP A 875 -10.00 -9.07 -14.18
CA ASP A 875 -9.28 -8.50 -15.31
C ASP A 875 -8.56 -7.20 -14.89
N ARG A 876 -7.51 -7.33 -14.07
CA ARG A 876 -6.90 -6.15 -13.42
C ARG A 876 -5.45 -6.30 -13.05
N ASP A 877 -4.79 -5.16 -12.89
CA ASP A 877 -3.53 -4.99 -12.18
C ASP A 877 -2.37 -5.83 -12.73
N HIS A 878 -2.23 -5.86 -14.06
CA HIS A 878 -1.10 -6.50 -14.73
C HIS A 878 0.24 -6.21 -14.03
N GLY A 879 1.02 -7.26 -13.78
CA GLY A 879 2.37 -7.14 -13.24
C GLY A 879 2.44 -6.62 -11.80
N LYS A 880 1.30 -6.51 -11.10
CA LYS A 880 1.21 -6.25 -9.66
C LYS A 880 0.91 -7.54 -8.89
N ARG A 881 1.11 -7.53 -7.57
CA ARG A 881 0.79 -8.69 -6.71
C ARG A 881 -0.71 -9.04 -6.75
N THR A 882 -1.55 -8.05 -7.02
CA THR A 882 -3.01 -8.19 -7.16
C THR A 882 -3.45 -8.55 -8.58
N TRP A 883 -2.51 -8.95 -9.46
CA TRP A 883 -2.85 -9.32 -10.83
C TRP A 883 -3.87 -10.45 -10.83
N ASN A 884 -5.01 -10.20 -11.47
CA ASN A 884 -6.00 -11.21 -11.74
C ASN A 884 -6.34 -11.24 -13.22
N ALA A 885 -6.15 -12.41 -13.81
CA ALA A 885 -6.44 -12.69 -15.20
C ALA A 885 -7.37 -13.90 -15.34
N CYS A 886 -8.24 -14.14 -14.36
CA CYS A 886 -9.30 -15.14 -14.51
C CYS A 886 -10.30 -14.76 -15.61
N ARG A 887 -10.42 -13.47 -15.94
CA ARG A 887 -11.14 -12.89 -17.08
C ARG A 887 -12.53 -13.48 -17.26
N ARG A 888 -13.35 -13.33 -16.22
CA ARG A 888 -14.74 -13.77 -16.20
C ARG A 888 -15.62 -12.77 -16.95
N SER A 889 -16.13 -13.20 -18.10
CA SER A 889 -16.93 -12.39 -19.01
C SER A 889 -18.42 -12.40 -18.66
N ALA A 890 -19.06 -11.23 -18.72
CA ALA A 890 -20.51 -11.10 -18.74
C ALA A 890 -21.16 -11.85 -19.94
N ASN A 891 -20.38 -12.11 -21.00
CA ASN A 891 -20.78 -12.83 -22.21
C ASN A 891 -20.40 -14.32 -22.20
N SER A 892 -19.92 -14.86 -21.07
CA SER A 892 -19.63 -16.29 -20.92
C SER A 892 -20.84 -17.17 -21.25
N TRP A 893 -20.59 -18.37 -21.78
CA TRP A 893 -21.67 -19.26 -22.20
C TRP A 893 -22.54 -19.72 -21.03
N GLY A 894 -21.96 -19.86 -19.83
CA GLY A 894 -22.71 -20.17 -18.61
C GLY A 894 -23.76 -19.11 -18.29
N ARG A 895 -23.42 -17.82 -18.44
CA ARG A 895 -24.36 -16.71 -18.25
C ARG A 895 -25.40 -16.61 -19.36
N LYS A 896 -25.07 -17.03 -20.59
CA LYS A 896 -26.00 -17.04 -21.74
C LYS A 896 -26.95 -18.24 -21.78
N LEU A 897 -26.68 -19.27 -20.99
CA LEU A 897 -27.47 -20.50 -20.96
C LEU A 897 -28.95 -20.21 -20.67
N LEU A 898 -29.83 -20.82 -21.46
CA LEU A 898 -31.24 -20.93 -21.14
C LEU A 898 -31.47 -22.26 -20.41
N LEU A 899 -31.84 -22.17 -19.12
CA LEU A 899 -32.17 -23.35 -18.34
C LEU A 899 -33.49 -23.99 -18.83
N PRO A 900 -33.68 -25.31 -18.67
CA PRO A 900 -34.91 -25.98 -19.09
C PRO A 900 -36.18 -25.35 -18.49
N GLY A 901 -37.04 -24.84 -19.39
CA GLY A 901 -38.29 -24.17 -19.02
C GLY A 901 -38.18 -22.65 -18.80
N TYR A 902 -37.03 -22.04 -19.10
CA TYR A 902 -36.81 -20.60 -19.00
C TYR A 902 -36.47 -20.00 -20.38
N SER A 903 -36.97 -18.79 -20.63
CA SER A 903 -36.64 -17.99 -21.82
C SER A 903 -35.67 -16.84 -21.52
N THR A 904 -35.32 -16.63 -20.25
CA THR A 904 -34.38 -15.60 -19.80
C THR A 904 -33.02 -16.26 -19.53
N PRO A 905 -31.90 -15.68 -20.01
CA PRO A 905 -30.56 -16.20 -19.74
C PRO A 905 -30.24 -16.31 -18.25
N LEU A 906 -29.44 -17.32 -17.90
CA LEU A 906 -29.05 -17.61 -16.52
C LEU A 906 -28.40 -16.41 -15.82
N GLY A 907 -27.51 -15.69 -16.50
CA GLY A 907 -26.87 -14.48 -15.96
C GLY A 907 -27.90 -13.41 -15.61
N SER A 908 -28.89 -13.16 -16.46
CA SER A 908 -29.95 -12.18 -16.19
C SER A 908 -30.89 -12.62 -15.05
N LEU A 909 -31.13 -13.92 -14.89
CA LEU A 909 -31.87 -14.46 -13.74
C LEU A 909 -31.09 -14.30 -12.41
N SER A 910 -29.76 -14.42 -12.48
CA SER A 910 -28.85 -14.18 -11.36
C SER A 910 -28.84 -12.71 -10.97
N ASP A 911 -28.60 -11.80 -11.92
CA ASP A 911 -28.47 -10.35 -11.69
C ASP A 911 -29.76 -9.72 -11.18
N SER A 912 -30.91 -10.33 -11.47
CA SER A 912 -32.22 -9.91 -10.97
C SER A 912 -32.60 -10.58 -9.64
N HIS A 913 -31.72 -11.39 -9.06
CA HIS A 913 -31.91 -12.09 -7.78
C HIS A 913 -33.25 -12.83 -7.71
N THR A 914 -33.63 -13.53 -8.79
CA THR A 914 -34.89 -14.28 -8.84
C THR A 914 -34.93 -15.38 -7.77
N THR A 915 -36.14 -15.81 -7.38
CA THR A 915 -36.30 -16.88 -6.38
C THR A 915 -36.03 -18.28 -6.93
N SER A 916 -35.85 -18.41 -8.24
CA SER A 916 -35.74 -19.71 -8.92
C SER A 916 -34.31 -20.20 -9.16
N VAL A 917 -33.32 -19.32 -9.05
CA VAL A 917 -31.92 -19.59 -9.40
C VAL A 917 -30.99 -19.12 -8.29
N ASP A 918 -29.99 -19.93 -7.96
CA ASP A 918 -28.70 -19.50 -7.41
C ASP A 918 -27.63 -19.84 -8.47
N PHE A 919 -26.79 -18.87 -8.82
CA PHE A 919 -25.74 -19.05 -9.83
C PHE A 919 -24.40 -18.52 -9.34
N GLN A 920 -23.41 -19.41 -9.26
CA GLN A 920 -22.06 -19.12 -8.79
C GLN A 920 -21.04 -19.46 -9.88
N SER A 921 -20.02 -18.62 -10.04
CA SER A 921 -18.93 -18.87 -10.99
C SER A 921 -17.58 -18.65 -10.35
N VAL A 922 -16.70 -19.64 -10.47
CA VAL A 922 -15.30 -19.61 -9.98
C VAL A 922 -14.32 -19.97 -11.09
N THR A 923 -14.75 -19.79 -12.33
CA THR A 923 -13.96 -20.04 -13.53
C THR A 923 -12.78 -19.09 -13.62
N CYS A 924 -11.69 -19.58 -14.21
CA CYS A 924 -10.46 -18.80 -14.31
C CYS A 924 -9.69 -19.14 -15.59
N SER A 925 -9.37 -18.13 -16.40
CA SER A 925 -8.52 -18.27 -17.58
C SER A 925 -7.17 -18.90 -17.20
N GLY A 926 -6.69 -19.83 -18.02
CA GLY A 926 -5.44 -20.57 -17.77
C GLY A 926 -5.51 -21.69 -16.73
N ALA A 927 -6.67 -21.96 -16.11
CA ALA A 927 -6.81 -23.05 -15.14
C ALA A 927 -6.47 -24.42 -15.74
N THR A 928 -5.72 -25.23 -15.00
CA THR A 928 -5.52 -26.68 -15.22
C THR A 928 -6.32 -27.45 -14.17
N THR A 929 -6.40 -28.77 -14.29
CA THR A 929 -7.10 -29.63 -13.32
C THR A 929 -6.64 -29.39 -11.87
N SER A 930 -5.34 -29.15 -11.67
CA SER A 930 -4.76 -28.88 -10.34
C SER A 930 -5.26 -27.60 -9.66
N GLN A 931 -5.74 -26.59 -10.42
CA GLN A 931 -6.38 -25.40 -9.84
C GLN A 931 -7.87 -25.61 -9.54
N LEU A 932 -8.46 -26.72 -10.00
CA LEU A 932 -9.83 -27.07 -9.64
C LEU A 932 -9.87 -27.94 -8.38
N THR A 933 -8.90 -28.83 -8.17
CA THR A 933 -8.86 -29.75 -7.02
C THR A 933 -8.52 -29.10 -5.69
N THR A 934 -8.89 -29.74 -4.58
CA THR A 934 -8.58 -29.30 -3.21
C THR A 934 -7.07 -29.20 -2.96
N GLY A 935 -6.66 -28.14 -2.25
CA GLY A 935 -5.29 -27.94 -1.80
C GLY A 935 -4.73 -26.55 -2.10
N ASP A 936 -3.48 -26.35 -1.67
CA ASP A 936 -2.70 -25.15 -1.99
C ASP A 936 -1.76 -25.47 -3.17
N PRO A 937 -2.04 -24.99 -4.40
CA PRO A 937 -1.09 -25.11 -5.48
C PRO A 937 0.10 -24.21 -5.13
N ASN A 938 1.13 -24.80 -4.51
CA ASN A 938 2.29 -24.15 -3.85
C ASN A 938 2.95 -23.01 -4.66
N SER A 939 2.30 -21.85 -4.67
CA SER A 939 2.70 -20.53 -5.17
C SER A 939 1.45 -19.73 -5.56
N TRP A 940 0.85 -19.01 -4.60
CA TRP A 940 -0.24 -18.07 -4.86
C TRP A 940 0.16 -17.07 -5.98
N GLY A 941 -0.78 -16.77 -6.89
CA GLY A 941 -0.54 -15.86 -8.02
C GLY A 941 -0.17 -16.51 -9.35
N TRP A 942 -0.33 -17.83 -9.47
CA TRP A 942 -0.05 -18.53 -10.72
C TRP A 942 -1.19 -18.39 -11.73
N MET A 943 -0.84 -18.60 -13.00
CA MET A 943 -1.83 -18.68 -14.07
C MET A 943 -2.87 -19.76 -13.76
N GLY A 944 -4.15 -19.39 -13.87
CA GLY A 944 -5.26 -20.29 -13.59
C GLY A 944 -5.82 -20.24 -12.17
N ASN A 945 -5.20 -19.50 -11.24
CA ASN A 945 -5.81 -19.15 -9.96
C ASN A 945 -5.66 -17.67 -9.60
N TYR A 946 -4.52 -17.04 -9.89
CA TYR A 946 -4.28 -15.60 -9.66
C TYR A 946 -4.69 -15.14 -8.26
N HIS A 947 -4.17 -15.83 -7.24
CA HIS A 947 -4.46 -15.60 -5.81
C HIS A 947 -5.88 -15.96 -5.35
N GLU A 948 -6.79 -16.38 -6.22
CA GLU A 948 -8.06 -16.97 -5.80
C GLU A 948 -7.86 -18.40 -5.28
N LYS A 949 -8.77 -18.86 -4.39
CA LYS A 949 -8.81 -20.26 -3.94
C LYS A 949 -9.02 -21.22 -5.12
N THR A 950 -8.57 -22.47 -4.97
CA THR A 950 -8.94 -23.52 -5.92
C THR A 950 -10.46 -23.62 -6.02
N GLN A 951 -10.94 -24.02 -7.19
CA GLN A 951 -12.35 -23.86 -7.51
C GLN A 951 -13.24 -24.74 -6.60
N VAL A 952 -12.80 -25.95 -6.24
CA VAL A 952 -13.51 -26.80 -5.27
C VAL A 952 -13.50 -26.18 -3.86
N ASP A 953 -12.39 -25.61 -3.42
CA ASP A 953 -12.26 -25.06 -2.05
C ASP A 953 -12.89 -23.67 -1.89
N SER A 954 -13.35 -23.06 -2.98
CA SER A 954 -13.99 -21.73 -2.97
C SER A 954 -15.33 -21.67 -2.21
N GLY A 955 -15.89 -22.83 -1.86
CA GLY A 955 -17.13 -22.95 -1.09
C GLY A 955 -18.43 -22.82 -1.90
N VAL A 956 -18.35 -22.76 -3.25
CA VAL A 956 -19.54 -22.71 -4.12
C VAL A 956 -20.30 -24.03 -4.22
N LEU A 957 -19.63 -25.16 -3.97
CA LEU A 957 -20.22 -26.48 -4.06
C LEU A 957 -20.86 -26.88 -2.73
N SER A 958 -22.04 -27.48 -2.78
CA SER A 958 -22.69 -28.02 -1.60
C SER A 958 -23.60 -29.21 -1.96
N PRO A 959 -24.08 -29.98 -0.96
CA PRO A 959 -25.12 -30.97 -1.18
C PRO A 959 -26.41 -30.42 -1.79
N ASP A 960 -26.60 -29.09 -1.79
CA ASP A 960 -27.78 -28.45 -2.36
C ASP A 960 -27.64 -28.08 -3.84
N THR A 961 -26.41 -28.04 -4.36
CA THR A 961 -26.12 -27.79 -5.78
C THR A 961 -26.87 -28.80 -6.67
N THR A 962 -27.53 -28.30 -7.71
CA THR A 962 -28.32 -29.13 -8.64
C THR A 962 -27.59 -29.37 -9.96
N LEU A 963 -26.69 -28.47 -10.36
CA LEU A 963 -25.97 -28.55 -11.62
C LEU A 963 -24.56 -27.94 -11.49
N VAL A 964 -23.56 -28.69 -11.94
CA VAL A 964 -22.19 -28.21 -12.13
C VAL A 964 -21.83 -28.31 -13.60
N MET A 965 -21.34 -27.22 -14.18
CA MET A 965 -20.96 -27.16 -15.59
C MET A 965 -19.51 -26.71 -15.70
N LEU A 966 -18.71 -27.41 -16.51
CA LEU A 966 -17.28 -27.11 -16.61
C LEU A 966 -16.63 -27.47 -17.94
N THR A 967 -15.57 -26.73 -18.30
CA THR A 967 -14.52 -27.10 -19.27
C THR A 967 -13.19 -27.23 -18.54
N ILE A 968 -12.44 -28.32 -18.76
CA ILE A 968 -11.08 -28.47 -18.22
C ILE A 968 -10.29 -29.49 -19.03
N GLY A 969 -8.95 -29.48 -18.89
CA GLY A 969 -8.04 -30.43 -19.53
C GLY A 969 -7.23 -29.84 -20.68
N GLY A 970 -7.64 -28.70 -21.25
CA GLY A 970 -6.94 -28.07 -22.39
C GLY A 970 -5.56 -27.52 -22.01
N ASN A 971 -5.45 -26.88 -20.84
CA ASN A 971 -4.22 -26.23 -20.37
C ASN A 971 -3.22 -27.22 -19.73
N ASP A 972 -3.68 -28.38 -19.30
CA ASP A 972 -2.90 -29.39 -18.59
C ASP A 972 -1.69 -29.85 -19.42
N GLY A 973 -0.49 -29.84 -18.81
CA GLY A 973 0.76 -30.15 -19.51
C GLY A 973 1.13 -29.18 -20.66
N GLY A 974 0.48 -28.01 -20.72
CA GLY A 974 0.61 -27.02 -21.79
C GLY A 974 0.10 -27.53 -23.13
N ASN A 975 -0.90 -28.41 -23.14
CA ASN A 975 -1.22 -29.23 -24.30
C ASN A 975 -1.84 -28.43 -25.45
N PHE A 976 -3.04 -27.88 -25.27
CA PHE A 976 -3.73 -27.11 -26.33
C PHE A 976 -2.94 -25.86 -26.71
N THR A 977 -2.37 -25.15 -25.74
CA THR A 977 -1.59 -23.93 -25.98
C THR A 977 -0.37 -24.20 -26.88
N ASN A 978 0.39 -25.28 -26.62
CA ASN A 978 1.51 -25.65 -27.48
C ASN A 978 1.05 -26.23 -28.83
N ALA A 979 -0.06 -26.99 -28.86
CA ALA A 979 -0.63 -27.50 -30.11
C ALA A 979 -1.04 -26.35 -31.03
N VAL A 980 -1.76 -25.35 -30.54
CA VAL A 980 -2.11 -24.15 -31.31
C VAL A 980 -0.85 -23.43 -31.81
N LYS A 981 0.13 -23.21 -30.93
CA LYS A 981 1.39 -22.55 -31.32
C LYS A 981 2.14 -23.32 -32.42
N ASN A 982 2.29 -24.63 -32.28
CA ASN A 982 3.11 -25.42 -33.20
C ASN A 982 2.35 -25.76 -34.49
N CYS A 983 1.10 -26.21 -34.38
CA CYS A 983 0.32 -26.69 -35.51
C CYS A 983 -0.35 -25.52 -36.26
N TYR A 984 -0.91 -24.51 -35.58
CA TYR A 984 -1.44 -23.32 -36.26
C TYR A 984 -0.29 -22.36 -36.56
N VAL A 985 0.30 -21.71 -35.55
CA VAL A 985 1.19 -20.53 -35.73
C VAL A 985 2.50 -20.85 -36.45
N ILE A 986 3.15 -21.98 -36.15
CA ILE A 986 4.41 -22.40 -36.79
C ILE A 986 4.16 -23.28 -38.04
N GLY A 987 3.06 -24.03 -38.06
CA GLY A 987 2.72 -24.98 -39.13
C GLY A 987 3.50 -26.29 -39.10
N VAL A 988 4.22 -26.60 -38.00
CA VAL A 988 5.02 -27.82 -37.83
C VAL A 988 4.63 -28.52 -36.53
N CYS A 989 4.05 -29.71 -36.64
CA CYS A 989 3.44 -30.39 -35.51
C CYS A 989 3.32 -31.91 -35.73
N ASP A 990 3.57 -32.72 -34.69
CA ASP A 990 3.28 -34.16 -34.67
C ASP A 990 2.21 -34.44 -33.60
N ARG A 991 1.14 -35.14 -33.99
CA ARG A 991 0.05 -35.56 -33.10
C ARG A 991 0.56 -36.30 -31.85
N LYS A 992 1.65 -37.08 -31.98
CA LYS A 992 2.22 -37.88 -30.90
C LYS A 992 2.79 -37.06 -29.75
N ASP A 993 3.12 -35.79 -29.99
CA ASP A 993 3.65 -34.89 -28.95
C ASP A 993 2.57 -34.51 -27.91
N TYR A 994 1.30 -34.71 -28.24
CA TYR A 994 0.15 -34.20 -27.49
C TYR A 994 -0.77 -35.29 -26.95
N THR A 995 -0.92 -36.43 -27.64
CA THR A 995 -1.89 -37.48 -27.25
C THR A 995 -1.62 -38.04 -25.84
N GLY A 996 -0.37 -38.26 -25.46
CA GLY A 996 -0.02 -38.72 -24.10
C GLY A 996 -0.34 -37.69 -23.01
N LYS A 997 -0.24 -36.38 -23.34
CA LYS A 997 -0.65 -35.31 -22.44
C LYS A 997 -2.17 -35.21 -22.32
N ILE A 998 -2.92 -35.43 -23.41
CA ILE A 998 -4.39 -35.53 -23.36
C ILE A 998 -4.79 -36.69 -22.46
N ASP A 999 -4.16 -37.85 -22.61
CA ASP A 999 -4.49 -39.03 -21.81
C ASP A 999 -4.29 -38.77 -20.31
N GLN A 1000 -3.20 -38.08 -19.93
CA GLN A 1000 -2.97 -37.66 -18.55
C GLN A 1000 -4.02 -36.64 -18.09
N ALA A 1001 -4.29 -35.58 -18.86
CA ALA A 1001 -5.27 -34.56 -18.51
C ALA A 1001 -6.69 -35.13 -18.32
N VAL A 1002 -7.08 -36.13 -19.12
CA VAL A 1002 -8.35 -36.84 -18.98
C VAL A 1002 -8.38 -37.69 -17.71
N THR A 1003 -7.24 -38.25 -17.31
CA THR A 1003 -7.10 -38.95 -16.03
C THR A 1003 -7.22 -37.98 -14.86
N ASP A 1004 -6.60 -36.81 -14.95
CA ASP A 1004 -6.67 -35.79 -13.89
C ASP A 1004 -8.09 -35.18 -13.81
N THR A 1005 -8.80 -35.09 -14.94
CA THR A 1005 -10.21 -34.67 -14.99
C THR A 1005 -11.14 -35.63 -14.23
N GLU A 1006 -10.81 -36.92 -14.16
CA GLU A 1006 -11.53 -37.88 -13.31
C GLU A 1006 -11.49 -37.46 -11.83
N THR A 1007 -10.30 -37.07 -11.34
CA THR A 1007 -10.10 -36.60 -9.96
C THR A 1007 -10.94 -35.35 -9.69
N VAL A 1008 -10.95 -34.39 -10.61
CA VAL A 1008 -11.80 -33.19 -10.51
C VAL A 1008 -13.28 -33.56 -10.39
N ILE A 1009 -13.77 -34.46 -11.24
CA ILE A 1009 -15.18 -34.87 -11.22
C ILE A 1009 -15.54 -35.61 -9.92
N ASP A 1010 -14.63 -36.44 -9.40
CA ASP A 1010 -14.83 -37.15 -8.14
C ASP A 1010 -14.91 -36.17 -6.95
N GLU A 1011 -14.03 -35.18 -6.88
CA GLU A 1011 -14.08 -34.14 -5.84
C GLU A 1011 -15.36 -33.30 -5.94
N ILE A 1012 -15.76 -32.91 -7.14
CA ILE A 1012 -17.05 -32.22 -7.37
C ILE A 1012 -18.22 -33.10 -6.93
N SER A 1013 -18.21 -34.39 -7.29
CA SER A 1013 -19.28 -35.33 -6.91
C SER A 1013 -19.33 -35.56 -5.40
N ASN A 1014 -18.21 -35.48 -4.70
CA ASN A 1014 -18.15 -35.59 -3.25
C ASN A 1014 -18.67 -34.32 -2.55
N ALA A 1015 -18.33 -33.14 -3.06
CA ALA A 1015 -18.78 -31.85 -2.51
C ALA A 1015 -20.26 -31.56 -2.85
N ALA A 1016 -20.73 -32.00 -4.02
CA ALA A 1016 -22.06 -31.77 -4.56
C ALA A 1016 -22.75 -33.08 -5.00
N PRO A 1017 -23.03 -34.03 -4.09
CA PRO A 1017 -23.53 -35.38 -4.41
C PRO A 1017 -24.89 -35.42 -5.12
N ASN A 1018 -25.66 -34.33 -5.03
CA ASN A 1018 -26.96 -34.23 -5.67
C ASN A 1018 -26.91 -33.61 -7.08
N ALA A 1019 -25.81 -32.97 -7.46
CA ALA A 1019 -25.69 -32.24 -8.70
C ALA A 1019 -25.60 -33.18 -9.91
N GLN A 1020 -26.18 -32.74 -11.03
CA GLN A 1020 -25.79 -33.24 -12.34
C GLN A 1020 -24.50 -32.52 -12.75
N ILE A 1021 -23.44 -33.24 -13.05
CA ILE A 1021 -22.18 -32.70 -13.57
C ILE A 1021 -22.22 -32.79 -15.10
N VAL A 1022 -21.87 -31.72 -15.81
CA VAL A 1022 -21.77 -31.72 -17.27
C VAL A 1022 -20.41 -31.20 -17.71
N LEU A 1023 -19.56 -32.11 -18.19
CA LEU A 1023 -18.28 -31.78 -18.81
C LEU A 1023 -18.53 -31.35 -20.26
N MET A 1024 -18.19 -30.11 -20.58
CA MET A 1024 -18.23 -29.57 -21.92
C MET A 1024 -16.86 -29.76 -22.59
N GLY A 1025 -16.86 -30.31 -23.81
CA GLY A 1025 -15.64 -30.46 -24.61
C GLY A 1025 -15.13 -29.15 -25.24
N TYR A 1026 -14.08 -29.26 -26.05
CA TYR A 1026 -13.56 -28.16 -26.88
C TYR A 1026 -14.00 -28.33 -28.34
N PRO A 1027 -14.14 -27.25 -29.12
CA PRO A 1027 -14.63 -27.32 -30.49
C PRO A 1027 -13.44 -27.56 -31.45
N HIS A 1028 -13.75 -27.75 -32.74
CA HIS A 1028 -12.74 -27.50 -33.76
C HIS A 1028 -12.44 -26.00 -33.80
N ILE A 1029 -11.19 -25.63 -33.50
CA ILE A 1029 -10.76 -24.22 -33.48
C ILE A 1029 -10.51 -23.68 -34.90
N VAL A 1030 -10.25 -24.55 -35.87
CA VAL A 1030 -10.01 -24.23 -37.28
C VAL A 1030 -11.05 -24.92 -38.15
N GLY A 1031 -11.42 -24.29 -39.26
CA GLY A 1031 -12.35 -24.83 -40.25
C GLY A 1031 -11.76 -26.01 -41.02
N GLU A 1032 -12.60 -26.64 -41.86
CA GLU A 1032 -12.17 -27.76 -42.71
C GLU A 1032 -11.31 -27.29 -43.90
N SER A 1033 -11.34 -25.99 -44.23
CA SER A 1033 -10.54 -25.39 -45.30
C SER A 1033 -9.40 -24.55 -44.74
N GLN A 1034 -8.16 -24.87 -45.14
CA GLN A 1034 -6.99 -24.04 -44.82
C GLN A 1034 -7.06 -22.69 -45.55
N CYS A 1035 -7.05 -21.58 -44.81
CA CYS A 1035 -6.85 -20.25 -45.39
C CYS A 1035 -5.38 -19.78 -45.35
N TRP A 1036 -4.49 -20.53 -44.71
CA TRP A 1036 -3.04 -20.29 -44.68
C TRP A 1036 -2.27 -21.56 -44.27
N ALA A 1037 -0.94 -21.49 -44.19
CA ALA A 1037 -0.02 -22.63 -44.06
C ALA A 1037 0.07 -23.28 -42.65
N GLY A 1038 -1.04 -23.41 -41.92
CA GLY A 1038 -1.10 -24.14 -40.64
C GLY A 1038 -1.55 -25.60 -40.79
N ASP A 1039 -1.15 -26.51 -39.90
CA ASP A 1039 -1.57 -27.91 -39.87
C ASP A 1039 -2.94 -28.08 -39.19
N PHE A 1040 -4.00 -27.82 -39.96
CA PHE A 1040 -5.39 -27.86 -39.48
C PHE A 1040 -5.85 -29.29 -39.21
N ASP A 1041 -5.39 -30.25 -40.02
CA ASP A 1041 -5.72 -31.66 -39.89
C ASP A 1041 -5.28 -32.21 -38.53
N THR A 1042 -4.07 -31.85 -38.08
CA THR A 1042 -3.58 -32.25 -36.75
C THR A 1042 -4.35 -31.57 -35.63
N LEU A 1043 -4.68 -30.28 -35.74
CA LEU A 1043 -5.48 -29.57 -34.72
C LEU A 1043 -6.88 -30.16 -34.55
N ASN A 1044 -7.58 -30.36 -35.66
CA ASN A 1044 -8.92 -30.96 -35.63
C ASN A 1044 -8.87 -32.41 -35.14
N TYR A 1045 -7.83 -33.18 -35.50
CA TYR A 1045 -7.60 -34.51 -34.93
C TYR A 1045 -7.40 -34.47 -33.40
N LEU A 1046 -6.62 -33.52 -32.87
CA LEU A 1046 -6.40 -33.43 -31.42
C LEU A 1046 -7.67 -33.02 -30.68
N ALA A 1047 -8.50 -32.15 -31.26
CA ALA A 1047 -9.82 -31.83 -30.74
C ALA A 1047 -10.75 -33.06 -30.71
N ASP A 1048 -10.82 -33.82 -31.81
CA ASP A 1048 -11.58 -35.08 -31.88
C ASP A 1048 -11.08 -36.12 -30.88
N TYR A 1049 -9.75 -36.27 -30.75
CA TYR A 1049 -9.12 -37.19 -29.82
C TYR A 1049 -9.45 -36.83 -28.36
N THR A 1050 -9.37 -35.54 -28.02
CA THR A 1050 -9.75 -35.03 -26.70
C THR A 1050 -11.22 -35.29 -26.41
N ARG A 1051 -12.11 -34.99 -27.37
CA ARG A 1051 -13.55 -35.25 -27.28
C ARG A 1051 -13.82 -36.73 -27.02
N ASP A 1052 -13.22 -37.63 -27.80
CA ASP A 1052 -13.41 -39.08 -27.66
C ASP A 1052 -12.96 -39.59 -26.29
N LYS A 1053 -11.81 -39.11 -25.80
CA LYS A 1053 -11.25 -39.53 -24.50
C LYS A 1053 -12.05 -38.98 -23.32
N GLN A 1054 -12.40 -37.70 -23.32
CA GLN A 1054 -13.26 -37.10 -22.29
C GLN A 1054 -14.63 -37.77 -22.27
N LYS A 1055 -15.24 -37.99 -23.45
CA LYS A 1055 -16.52 -38.68 -23.55
C LYS A 1055 -16.44 -40.12 -23.02
N ALA A 1056 -15.39 -40.87 -23.38
CA ALA A 1056 -15.20 -42.23 -22.88
C ALA A 1056 -15.05 -42.27 -21.36
N LYS A 1057 -14.30 -41.32 -20.78
CA LYS A 1057 -14.14 -41.18 -19.32
C LYS A 1057 -15.47 -40.82 -18.64
N VAL A 1058 -16.23 -39.88 -19.20
CA VAL A 1058 -17.58 -39.55 -18.70
C VAL A 1058 -18.52 -40.76 -18.77
N ASP A 1059 -18.51 -41.51 -19.87
CA ASP A 1059 -19.33 -42.71 -20.03
C ASP A 1059 -18.88 -43.85 -19.09
N GLU A 1060 -17.60 -43.89 -18.70
CA GLU A 1060 -17.07 -44.75 -17.63
C GLU A 1060 -17.60 -44.34 -16.25
N LEU A 1061 -17.41 -43.08 -15.86
CA LEU A 1061 -17.88 -42.53 -14.58
C LEU A 1061 -19.41 -42.63 -14.43
N LYS A 1062 -20.14 -42.41 -15.52
CA LYS A 1062 -21.60 -42.60 -15.54
C LYS A 1062 -22.00 -44.04 -15.27
N ARG A 1063 -21.24 -45.02 -15.78
CA ARG A 1063 -21.46 -46.45 -15.53
C ARG A 1063 -21.08 -46.87 -14.11
N SER A 1064 -20.15 -46.18 -13.45
CA SER A 1064 -19.82 -46.39 -12.03
C SER A 1064 -20.80 -45.73 -11.07
N GLY A 1065 -21.74 -44.92 -11.57
CA GLY A 1065 -22.85 -44.34 -10.81
C GLY A 1065 -22.74 -42.82 -10.58
N THR A 1066 -21.66 -42.18 -11.04
CA THR A 1066 -21.51 -40.72 -10.95
C THR A 1066 -22.54 -40.04 -11.86
N LYS A 1067 -23.22 -39.00 -11.35
CA LYS A 1067 -24.19 -38.20 -12.13
C LYS A 1067 -23.44 -37.24 -13.06
N VAL A 1068 -22.87 -37.78 -14.13
CA VAL A 1068 -22.07 -37.03 -15.09
C VAL A 1068 -22.57 -37.21 -16.52
N ALA A 1069 -22.44 -36.16 -17.34
CA ALA A 1069 -22.77 -36.14 -18.75
C ALA A 1069 -21.71 -35.35 -19.54
N PHE A 1070 -21.65 -35.60 -20.84
CA PHE A 1070 -20.71 -34.94 -21.75
C PHE A 1070 -21.49 -34.12 -22.78
N ALA A 1071 -21.07 -32.88 -23.00
CA ALA A 1071 -21.62 -32.00 -24.03
C ALA A 1071 -20.56 -31.80 -25.13
N ASP A 1072 -20.92 -32.14 -26.37
CA ASP A 1072 -20.01 -32.10 -27.52
C ASP A 1072 -20.26 -30.85 -28.37
N PRO A 1073 -19.36 -29.85 -28.36
CA PRO A 1073 -19.52 -28.65 -29.18
C PRO A 1073 -19.09 -28.82 -30.63
N ILE A 1074 -18.32 -29.87 -30.98
CA ILE A 1074 -17.76 -30.03 -32.34
C ILE A 1074 -18.85 -29.98 -33.43
N PRO A 1075 -19.99 -30.69 -33.31
CA PRO A 1075 -21.04 -30.62 -34.32
C PRO A 1075 -21.63 -29.22 -34.51
N ALA A 1076 -21.74 -28.44 -33.44
CA ALA A 1076 -22.33 -27.10 -33.47
C ALA A 1076 -21.36 -26.04 -34.02
N PHE A 1077 -20.05 -26.28 -33.92
CA PHE A 1077 -19.00 -25.38 -34.41
C PHE A 1077 -18.57 -25.67 -35.85
N LYS A 1078 -19.13 -26.71 -36.49
CA LYS A 1078 -18.82 -27.00 -37.90
C LYS A 1078 -19.23 -25.83 -38.81
N GLY A 1079 -18.27 -25.31 -39.58
CA GLY A 1079 -18.47 -24.13 -40.43
C GLY A 1079 -18.31 -22.79 -39.69
N HIS A 1080 -17.87 -22.85 -38.43
CA HIS A 1080 -17.63 -21.69 -37.57
C HIS A 1080 -16.22 -21.65 -36.97
N GLY A 1081 -15.31 -22.52 -37.44
CA GLY A 1081 -13.90 -22.49 -37.05
C GLY A 1081 -13.17 -21.31 -37.70
N LEU A 1082 -11.91 -21.09 -37.32
CA LEU A 1082 -11.06 -20.13 -38.02
C LEU A 1082 -10.93 -20.48 -39.50
N CYS A 1083 -10.88 -19.47 -40.37
CA CYS A 1083 -10.90 -19.59 -41.84
C CYS A 1083 -12.26 -19.97 -42.46
N ASP A 1084 -13.30 -20.25 -41.67
CA ASP A 1084 -14.65 -20.36 -42.21
C ASP A 1084 -15.28 -18.97 -42.44
N SER A 1085 -16.38 -18.89 -43.20
CA SER A 1085 -17.04 -17.61 -43.49
C SER A 1085 -17.76 -16.98 -42.31
N ASP A 1086 -18.13 -17.77 -41.28
CA ASP A 1086 -18.81 -17.32 -40.06
C ASP A 1086 -18.04 -17.76 -38.81
N GLU A 1087 -16.84 -17.23 -38.62
CA GLU A 1087 -15.95 -17.62 -37.52
C GLU A 1087 -16.51 -17.25 -36.15
N TRP A 1088 -16.71 -18.27 -35.30
CA TRP A 1088 -17.06 -18.12 -33.89
C TRP A 1088 -15.85 -18.15 -32.96
N ILE A 1089 -14.67 -18.47 -33.48
CA ILE A 1089 -13.40 -18.52 -32.75
C ILE A 1089 -12.56 -17.29 -33.13
N ASN A 1090 -11.90 -16.67 -32.15
CA ASN A 1090 -10.93 -15.60 -32.37
C ASN A 1090 -9.67 -16.14 -33.04
N GLY A 1091 -9.14 -15.40 -34.02
CA GLY A 1091 -7.85 -15.72 -34.63
C GLY A 1091 -6.70 -15.30 -33.73
N VAL A 1092 -5.62 -14.83 -34.33
CA VAL A 1092 -4.58 -14.10 -33.60
C VAL A 1092 -5.14 -12.74 -33.24
N VAL A 1093 -5.32 -12.47 -31.94
CA VAL A 1093 -5.79 -11.19 -31.42
C VAL A 1093 -4.60 -10.39 -30.92
N ALA A 1094 -4.48 -9.15 -31.40
CA ALA A 1094 -3.50 -8.21 -30.91
C ALA A 1094 -3.96 -7.68 -29.55
N GLY A 1095 -3.17 -7.94 -28.51
CA GLY A 1095 -3.37 -7.43 -27.16
C GLY A 1095 -2.31 -6.40 -26.75
N PRO A 1096 -2.34 -5.97 -25.48
CA PRO A 1096 -3.28 -6.41 -24.45
C PRO A 1096 -4.67 -5.79 -24.59
N ASN A 1097 -5.71 -6.57 -24.31
CA ASN A 1097 -7.11 -6.18 -24.23
C ASN A 1097 -7.60 -6.24 -22.77
N GLY A 1098 -7.27 -5.21 -21.99
CA GLY A 1098 -7.50 -5.16 -20.53
C GLY A 1098 -6.26 -5.53 -19.73
N ASP A 1099 -6.27 -5.22 -18.44
CA ASP A 1099 -5.12 -5.39 -17.55
C ASP A 1099 -4.87 -6.86 -17.15
N GLY A 1100 -5.87 -7.74 -17.26
CA GLY A 1100 -5.68 -9.19 -17.10
C GLY A 1100 -5.03 -9.85 -18.31
N ASP A 1101 -4.82 -9.14 -19.43
CA ASP A 1101 -4.22 -9.74 -20.63
C ASP A 1101 -2.68 -9.79 -20.56
N PHE A 1102 -2.05 -10.52 -21.48
CA PHE A 1102 -0.59 -10.54 -21.61
C PHE A 1102 -0.05 -9.21 -22.09
N HIS A 1103 0.94 -8.72 -21.36
CA HIS A 1103 1.74 -7.55 -21.65
C HIS A 1103 3.18 -7.95 -22.04
N ASP A 1104 3.94 -6.97 -22.48
CA ASP A 1104 5.32 -7.17 -22.88
C ASP A 1104 6.23 -7.34 -21.66
N GLY A 1105 7.00 -8.43 -21.65
CA GLY A 1105 7.88 -8.80 -20.53
C GLY A 1105 7.32 -9.86 -19.58
N ASP A 1106 6.07 -10.29 -19.76
CA ASP A 1106 5.46 -11.27 -18.86
C ASP A 1106 6.14 -12.64 -18.98
N PRO A 1107 6.47 -13.30 -17.85
CA PRO A 1107 7.11 -14.62 -17.87
C PRO A 1107 6.31 -15.68 -18.63
N ALA A 1108 4.98 -15.52 -18.65
CA ALA A 1108 4.05 -16.44 -19.28
C ALA A 1108 3.70 -16.07 -20.73
N ASN A 1109 4.16 -14.91 -21.24
CA ASN A 1109 3.93 -14.54 -22.62
C ASN A 1109 4.79 -15.40 -23.55
N GLN A 1110 4.14 -16.34 -24.24
CA GLN A 1110 4.82 -17.37 -25.03
C GLN A 1110 5.18 -16.92 -26.46
N ALA A 1111 4.86 -15.67 -26.84
CA ALA A 1111 5.14 -15.11 -28.16
C ALA A 1111 5.80 -13.71 -28.05
N PRO A 1112 6.80 -13.40 -28.90
CA PRO A 1112 7.44 -12.09 -28.87
C PRO A 1112 6.43 -10.98 -29.25
N CYS A 1113 6.33 -9.94 -28.42
CA CYS A 1113 5.51 -8.76 -28.73
C CYS A 1113 6.14 -7.94 -29.85
N ILE A 1114 5.30 -7.30 -30.66
CA ILE A 1114 5.72 -6.41 -31.74
C ILE A 1114 5.93 -4.99 -31.16
N PRO A 1115 7.11 -4.36 -31.37
CA PRO A 1115 7.36 -3.02 -30.88
C PRO A 1115 6.39 -1.98 -31.45
N LYS A 1116 5.77 -1.16 -30.60
CA LYS A 1116 4.90 -0.05 -31.00
C LYS A 1116 5.06 1.15 -30.03
N PRO A 1117 4.99 2.41 -30.51
CA PRO A 1117 5.05 3.57 -29.63
C PRO A 1117 3.94 3.54 -28.56
N GLY A 1118 4.33 3.66 -27.29
CA GLY A 1118 3.44 3.58 -26.13
C GLY A 1118 3.43 2.20 -25.47
N GLN A 1119 2.94 1.18 -26.18
CA GLN A 1119 2.82 -0.19 -25.67
C GLN A 1119 3.03 -1.19 -26.80
N ASN A 1120 3.89 -2.19 -26.57
CA ASN A 1120 4.14 -3.25 -27.54
C ASN A 1120 2.89 -4.11 -27.71
N ILE A 1121 2.63 -4.55 -28.95
CA ILE A 1121 1.48 -5.38 -29.27
C ILE A 1121 1.86 -6.83 -28.98
N CYS A 1122 1.21 -7.44 -27.99
CA CYS A 1122 1.41 -8.84 -27.62
C CYS A 1122 0.30 -9.73 -28.20
N LEU A 1123 0.49 -11.05 -28.16
CA LEU A 1123 -0.59 -11.98 -28.47
C LEU A 1123 -1.55 -12.02 -27.28
N SER A 1124 -2.79 -11.58 -27.48
CA SER A 1124 -3.82 -11.58 -26.43
C SER A 1124 -4.19 -13.01 -26.03
N LEU A 1125 -4.50 -13.21 -24.75
CA LEU A 1125 -5.15 -14.40 -24.19
C LEU A 1125 -6.46 -14.74 -24.91
N GLU A 1126 -7.12 -13.76 -25.52
CA GLU A 1126 -8.34 -13.93 -26.31
C GLU A 1126 -8.13 -14.77 -27.58
N SER A 1127 -6.89 -14.91 -28.04
CA SER A 1127 -6.57 -15.65 -29.26
C SER A 1127 -7.02 -17.10 -29.15
N PHE A 1128 -7.64 -17.62 -30.22
CA PHE A 1128 -8.15 -19.00 -30.30
C PHE A 1128 -9.30 -19.35 -29.35
N HIS A 1129 -9.85 -18.37 -28.63
CA HIS A 1129 -11.01 -18.55 -27.77
C HIS A 1129 -12.33 -18.14 -28.47
N PRO A 1130 -13.49 -18.60 -27.99
CA PRO A 1130 -14.78 -18.24 -28.58
C PRO A 1130 -15.08 -16.74 -28.51
N LYS A 1131 -15.53 -16.18 -29.63
CA LYS A 1131 -16.14 -14.85 -29.71
C LYS A 1131 -17.47 -14.82 -28.95
N ASN A 1132 -18.10 -13.65 -28.90
CA ASN A 1132 -19.47 -13.50 -28.41
C ASN A 1132 -20.50 -14.44 -29.12
N ALA A 1133 -20.30 -14.73 -30.41
CA ALA A 1133 -21.11 -15.72 -31.14
C ALA A 1133 -20.80 -17.16 -30.70
N GLY A 1134 -19.52 -17.51 -30.55
CA GLY A 1134 -19.12 -18.85 -30.10
C GLY A 1134 -19.57 -19.19 -28.69
N THR A 1135 -19.50 -18.24 -27.75
CA THR A 1135 -20.08 -18.44 -26.40
C THR A 1135 -21.60 -18.62 -26.45
N THR A 1136 -22.30 -18.04 -27.43
CA THR A 1136 -23.73 -18.33 -27.68
C THR A 1136 -23.93 -19.75 -28.20
N GLY A 1137 -23.07 -20.22 -29.12
CA GLY A 1137 -23.07 -21.61 -29.59
C GLY A 1137 -22.85 -22.62 -28.47
N TYR A 1138 -21.86 -22.37 -27.60
CA TYR A 1138 -21.64 -23.18 -26.39
C TYR A 1138 -22.86 -23.24 -25.47
N ALA A 1139 -23.53 -22.10 -25.26
CA ALA A 1139 -24.74 -22.04 -24.43
C ALA A 1139 -25.88 -22.90 -25.02
N GLN A 1140 -26.01 -22.94 -26.35
CA GLN A 1140 -26.97 -23.80 -27.04
C GLN A 1140 -26.63 -25.29 -26.90
N VAL A 1141 -25.35 -25.65 -27.06
CA VAL A 1141 -24.86 -27.02 -26.88
C VAL A 1141 -25.13 -27.51 -25.45
N MET A 1142 -24.82 -26.68 -24.44
CA MET A 1142 -25.13 -27.01 -23.05
C MET A 1142 -26.63 -27.14 -22.83
N GLY A 1143 -27.44 -26.22 -23.33
CA GLY A 1143 -28.90 -26.28 -23.24
C GLY A 1143 -29.48 -27.57 -23.83
N GLN A 1144 -28.97 -28.00 -24.98
CA GLN A 1144 -29.36 -29.27 -25.61
C GLN A 1144 -28.91 -30.46 -24.78
N ALA A 1145 -27.68 -30.48 -24.28
CA ALA A 1145 -27.19 -31.56 -23.43
C ALA A 1145 -28.03 -31.72 -22.15
N LEU A 1146 -28.43 -30.60 -21.53
CA LEU A 1146 -29.34 -30.61 -20.37
C LEU A 1146 -30.72 -31.17 -20.73
N ALA A 1147 -31.25 -30.83 -21.91
CA ALA A 1147 -32.51 -31.38 -22.39
C ALA A 1147 -32.43 -32.89 -22.64
N ASP A 1148 -31.34 -33.36 -23.26
CA ASP A 1148 -31.13 -34.76 -23.63
C ASP A 1148 -31.00 -35.67 -22.40
N ILE A 1149 -30.34 -35.19 -21.34
CA ILE A 1149 -30.26 -35.92 -20.07
C ILE A 1149 -31.50 -35.71 -19.18
N GLY A 1150 -32.46 -34.92 -19.63
CA GLY A 1150 -33.70 -34.64 -18.90
C GLY A 1150 -33.49 -33.87 -17.60
N TYR A 1151 -32.47 -33.01 -17.52
CA TYR A 1151 -32.24 -32.16 -16.36
C TYR A 1151 -33.42 -31.19 -16.15
N LYS A 1152 -33.93 -31.13 -14.92
CA LYS A 1152 -35.08 -30.29 -14.56
C LYS A 1152 -34.84 -29.39 -13.35
N GLY A 1153 -33.66 -29.42 -12.76
CA GLY A 1153 -33.42 -28.84 -11.43
C GLY A 1153 -33.78 -29.79 -10.28
N SER A 1154 -33.90 -29.23 -9.07
CA SER A 1154 -34.27 -29.93 -7.83
C SER A 1154 -35.67 -30.53 -7.82
#